data_AF-A0A2I0P3L5-F1
#
_entry.id   AF-A0A2I0P3L5-F1
#
_cell.length_a   1.000
_cell.length_b   1.000
_cell.length_c   1.000
_cell.angle_alpha   90.00
_cell.angle_beta   90.00
_cell.angle_gamma   90.00
#
_symmetry.space_group_name_H-M   'P 1'
#
loop_
_entity.id
_entity.type
_entity.pdbx_description
1 polymer ?
#
loop_
_entity_poly.entity_id
_entity_poly.type
_entity_poly.pdbx_seq_one_letter_code
_entity_poly.pdbx_strand_id
1 'polypeptide(L)'
;MNRNHILLAMIVFTIICITIGSALPQIIPPTVQISPIKALDSSLGTIQSDDPVITGIDQTTDDVTTVSSDNTTFSRGLMHFTDEQLKKREAARTLMPKVASLEGIVLPKASKSLLSSVPYTGNDRDQGYCGNCWVWASTGALEIEHAIDNSVKDRLSIQYFNSNWNGGAAVGNACNGGFPDQVADFYTSTLKKGIPWSNTNAGYADYYWNGGASGIAANLISTTPNYPIVTVTDEELITHTGQSTAINNIKSQINANKPVLWYYALPTSGWTAFNTFWANQPESTVWDPDSYAGTEVNGAHEVLIIGYDDTGSTPYWLVLNSWGITSGRPTGLFRVKMNLNYDATMTYGSYTQYAHYFDIFQTTFVIPTPTPTPTSTPTITPTPTPTSTPTSTPTVTPTPTPTSTPTSTPTITPTPTPTSTPTSTPTVTPTPTPTSTPTSTPTVTPTPTPLPGNGTLTVSSVPTKAKIWIDEVITGRVTPATLSSISSGPHTLKLTMSGYFDYTQPFTIIQDQTTTISAKLIRGGTLSVVSKPAGASIRIDGSDTGKFTPSSFTTLAAGSHTVTLVKTGYADYSKTVTIESGRITSIYGVLPLTGGSIRVSSNPYGAAILIDGVDIGYQTPKTVSGLLVGSHTVVLKKDGYQDWSKIVFVNAQMITSTYANLIPGGSNGSLFMYSNPSGANIAIDGVNTGHVTPKTLTSIPAGQHAILITKTGYNDWMQTVSVRSGMKSNLYARLSSRSVVTETGASA
;
A
#
# COMPACT_ATOMS: atom_id res chain seq x y z
N MET A 1 -55.44 15.85 -11.07
CA MET A 1 -56.13 15.41 -9.83
C MET A 1 -55.09 14.78 -8.91
N ASN A 2 -54.15 15.59 -8.42
CA ASN A 2 -54.07 16.27 -7.11
C ASN A 2 -53.93 15.33 -5.90
N ARG A 3 -52.70 15.32 -5.38
CA ARG A 3 -52.23 14.64 -4.16
C ARG A 3 -51.94 15.67 -3.07
N ASN A 4 -52.64 15.50 -1.95
CA ASN A 4 -52.22 15.56 -0.55
C ASN A 4 -51.66 16.87 0.04
N HIS A 5 -52.51 17.50 0.86
CA HIS A 5 -52.17 18.26 2.07
C HIS A 5 -51.46 17.38 3.12
N ILE A 6 -50.51 17.90 3.90
CA ILE A 6 -50.61 18.41 5.30
C ILE A 6 -49.11 18.62 5.71
N LEU A 7 -48.59 19.64 6.40
CA LEU A 7 -49.07 20.89 7.04
C LEU A 7 -47.84 21.57 7.70
N LEU A 8 -47.98 22.86 8.06
CA LEU A 8 -47.14 23.75 8.94
C LEU A 8 -45.86 24.35 8.35
N ALA A 9 -45.57 25.67 8.40
CA ALA A 9 -46.25 26.86 8.92
C ALA A 9 -45.63 28.09 8.20
N MET A 10 -46.41 28.89 7.46
CA MET A 10 -46.89 30.28 7.77
C MET A 10 -45.83 31.37 7.97
N ILE A 11 -45.91 32.63 7.50
CA ILE A 11 -46.73 33.37 6.51
C ILE A 11 -46.06 34.78 6.36
N VAL A 12 -45.98 35.24 5.11
CA VAL A 12 -45.98 36.60 4.48
C VAL A 12 -46.22 37.86 5.37
N PHE A 13 -45.45 38.96 5.17
CA PHE A 13 -45.89 40.26 4.55
C PHE A 13 -45.01 41.54 4.81
N THR A 14 -44.81 42.31 3.73
CA THR A 14 -44.67 43.79 3.57
C THR A 14 -43.34 44.55 3.80
N ILE A 15 -43.00 45.37 2.78
CA ILE A 15 -42.07 46.51 2.74
C ILE A 15 -42.87 47.81 2.92
N ILE A 16 -42.44 48.76 3.78
CA ILE A 16 -42.50 50.24 3.60
C ILE A 16 -41.77 50.96 4.75
N CYS A 17 -41.13 52.07 4.38
CA CYS A 17 -40.23 53.02 5.04
C CYS A 17 -40.62 53.62 6.42
N ILE A 18 -39.60 54.09 7.18
CA ILE A 18 -39.36 55.51 7.61
C ILE A 18 -38.40 55.57 8.85
N THR A 19 -37.21 56.18 8.64
CA THR A 19 -36.37 57.12 9.47
C THR A 19 -36.26 56.96 11.02
N ILE A 20 -35.20 57.27 11.80
CA ILE A 20 -34.05 58.23 11.83
C ILE A 20 -33.04 57.67 12.89
N GLY A 21 -31.73 57.96 12.80
CA GLY A 21 -30.93 58.21 14.03
C GLY A 21 -29.56 57.55 14.18
N SER A 22 -28.53 58.18 13.60
CA SER A 22 -27.16 58.40 14.15
C SER A 22 -26.50 57.38 15.10
N ALA A 23 -25.40 56.75 14.66
CA ALA A 23 -24.03 56.94 15.19
C ALA A 23 -23.05 55.87 14.65
N LEU A 24 -21.97 56.31 14.01
CA LEU A 24 -20.73 55.55 13.73
C LEU A 24 -19.78 55.73 14.94
N PRO A 25 -18.89 54.77 15.28
CA PRO A 25 -17.62 54.65 14.54
C PRO A 25 -17.07 53.22 14.32
N GLN A 26 -16.14 53.17 13.37
CA GLN A 26 -15.36 52.01 12.93
C GLN A 26 -14.56 51.34 14.07
N ILE A 27 -14.48 50.00 14.04
CA ILE A 27 -13.53 49.21 14.84
C ILE A 27 -12.46 48.66 13.89
N ILE A 28 -11.22 49.06 14.18
CA ILE A 28 -9.96 48.59 13.61
C ILE A 28 -9.54 47.29 14.34
N PRO A 29 -9.03 46.25 13.66
CA PRO A 29 -8.53 45.04 14.32
C PRO A 29 -7.17 45.29 15.02
N PRO A 30 -6.90 44.66 16.18
CA PRO A 30 -5.74 45.00 17.00
C PRO A 30 -4.42 44.42 16.49
N THR A 31 -3.41 45.29 16.50
CA THR A 31 -1.98 45.04 16.31
C THR A 31 -1.37 44.46 17.60
N VAL A 32 -0.63 43.35 17.53
CA VAL A 32 0.17 42.83 18.65
C VAL A 32 1.54 43.52 18.66
N GLN A 33 1.85 44.17 19.78
CA GLN A 33 3.13 44.81 20.11
C GLN A 33 4.16 43.76 20.56
N ILE A 34 5.38 43.86 20.03
CA ILE A 34 6.55 43.10 20.46
C ILE A 34 7.38 44.02 21.37
N SER A 35 7.65 43.58 22.61
CA SER A 35 8.54 44.30 23.54
C SER A 35 9.98 43.79 23.46
N PRO A 36 11.01 44.63 23.71
CA PRO A 36 12.41 44.32 23.43
C PRO A 36 13.14 43.62 24.59
N ILE A 37 14.08 42.76 24.22
CA ILE A 37 15.02 42.03 25.09
C ILE A 37 16.01 43.01 25.75
N LYS A 38 16.15 42.93 27.08
CA LYS A 38 17.26 43.54 27.85
C LYS A 38 18.39 42.53 28.04
N ALA A 39 19.62 43.00 27.86
CA ALA A 39 20.88 42.27 27.95
C ALA A 39 21.59 42.40 29.32
N LEU A 40 22.69 41.62 29.46
CA LEU A 40 23.77 41.59 30.48
C LEU A 40 23.57 40.57 31.63
N ASP A 41 24.53 39.74 32.07
CA ASP A 41 26.00 39.72 31.95
C ASP A 41 26.57 38.30 32.25
N SER A 42 27.82 38.13 31.85
CA SER A 42 28.81 37.05 31.86
C SER A 42 29.09 36.26 33.16
N SER A 43 29.27 34.94 33.02
CA SER A 43 30.41 34.17 33.59
C SER A 43 30.47 32.74 33.03
N LEU A 44 31.69 32.23 32.91
CA LEU A 44 32.18 31.06 32.17
C LEU A 44 31.63 29.68 32.60
N GLY A 45 31.56 28.73 31.66
CA GLY A 45 31.85 27.31 31.96
C GLY A 45 31.19 26.24 31.09
N THR A 46 31.89 25.81 30.04
CA THR A 46 31.85 24.46 29.40
C THR A 46 30.59 23.94 28.68
N ILE A 47 30.86 23.35 27.52
CA ILE A 47 29.94 22.82 26.51
C ILE A 47 29.40 21.45 26.93
N GLN A 48 28.07 21.27 26.94
CA GLN A 48 27.42 19.97 26.80
C GLN A 48 26.10 20.14 26.00
N SER A 49 25.80 19.18 25.15
CA SER A 49 24.73 19.20 24.14
C SER A 49 23.33 19.12 24.77
N ASP A 50 22.61 20.22 24.76
CA ASP A 50 21.19 20.29 25.15
C ASP A 50 20.31 20.26 23.89
N ASP A 51 19.70 19.11 23.60
CA ASP A 51 18.40 19.07 22.91
C ASP A 51 17.34 19.62 23.88
N PRO A 52 16.40 20.47 23.44
CA PRO A 52 15.47 21.13 24.33
C PRO A 52 14.49 20.12 24.93
N VAL A 53 14.49 20.02 26.25
CA VAL A 53 13.37 19.49 27.03
C VAL A 53 12.16 20.35 26.72
N ILE A 54 11.23 19.83 25.91
CA ILE A 54 9.94 20.47 25.66
C ILE A 54 9.05 20.22 26.87
N THR A 55 9.07 21.15 27.83
CA THR A 55 8.02 21.30 28.83
C THR A 55 6.81 21.98 28.18
N GLY A 56 5.85 21.19 27.72
CA GLY A 56 4.64 21.72 27.09
C GLY A 56 3.54 20.70 26.80
N ILE A 57 3.58 19.54 27.45
CA ILE A 57 2.41 18.64 27.53
C ILE A 57 1.70 19.01 28.82
N ASP A 58 0.40 19.27 28.73
CA ASP A 58 -0.49 19.48 29.85
C ASP A 58 -0.38 18.29 30.84
N GLN A 59 0.45 18.45 31.85
CA GLN A 59 0.60 17.51 32.96
C GLN A 59 -0.49 17.83 33.98
N THR A 60 -1.73 17.42 33.73
CA THR A 60 -2.66 17.19 34.83
C THR A 60 -2.32 15.83 35.45
N THR A 61 -1.59 15.90 36.54
CA THR A 61 -1.31 14.83 37.49
C THR A 61 -2.62 14.31 38.09
N ASP A 62 -3.26 13.34 37.44
CA ASP A 62 -4.27 12.51 38.10
C ASP A 62 -3.64 11.15 38.38
N ASP A 63 -3.33 10.98 39.66
CA ASP A 63 -2.67 9.85 40.27
C ASP A 63 -3.29 8.51 39.86
N VAL A 64 -2.48 7.65 39.22
CA VAL A 64 -2.73 6.20 39.23
C VAL A 64 -2.25 5.66 40.58
N THR A 65 -2.98 5.96 41.64
CA THR A 65 -2.71 5.35 42.94
C THR A 65 -3.27 3.95 42.96
N THR A 66 -2.37 2.99 43.22
CA THR A 66 -2.58 1.58 43.55
C THR A 66 -2.67 0.64 42.35
N VAL A 67 -1.57 -0.09 42.12
CA VAL A 67 -1.65 -1.52 41.77
C VAL A 67 -2.55 -2.12 42.84
N SER A 68 -3.82 -2.38 42.52
CA SER A 68 -4.66 -3.06 43.49
C SER A 68 -4.00 -4.40 43.76
N SER A 69 -3.65 -4.62 45.01
CA SER A 69 -3.29 -5.94 45.52
C SER A 69 -4.53 -6.83 45.58
N ASP A 70 -5.45 -6.71 44.62
CA ASP A 70 -6.69 -7.45 44.63
C ASP A 70 -6.44 -8.86 44.10
N ASN A 71 -6.24 -9.70 45.09
CA ASN A 71 -6.00 -11.12 45.09
C ASN A 71 -7.06 -11.89 44.30
N THR A 72 -6.87 -11.97 42.98
CA THR A 72 -7.53 -12.99 42.17
C THR A 72 -6.50 -14.00 41.68
N THR A 73 -6.92 -15.25 41.50
CA THR A 73 -6.13 -16.38 41.00
C THR A 73 -5.63 -16.21 39.55
N PHE A 74 -5.64 -14.98 39.03
CA PHE A 74 -5.32 -14.62 37.66
C PHE A 74 -3.89 -14.08 37.59
N SER A 75 -2.98 -14.88 37.04
CA SER A 75 -1.53 -14.65 37.08
C SER A 75 -0.98 -13.86 35.89
N ARG A 76 -1.78 -13.00 35.24
CA ARG A 76 -1.36 -12.23 34.05
C ARG A 76 -1.72 -10.75 34.22
N GLY A 77 -0.95 -9.87 33.59
CA GLY A 77 -1.18 -8.42 33.64
C GLY A 77 -2.46 -8.02 32.90
N LEU A 78 -3.40 -7.39 33.60
CA LEU A 78 -4.58 -6.74 33.05
C LEU A 78 -4.47 -5.23 33.19
N MET A 79 -5.22 -4.49 32.38
CA MET A 79 -5.38 -3.04 32.55
C MET A 79 -6.47 -2.76 33.58
N HIS A 80 -6.19 -1.85 34.52
CA HIS A 80 -7.17 -1.41 35.51
C HIS A 80 -7.30 0.10 35.46
N PHE A 81 -8.54 0.59 35.36
CA PHE A 81 -8.84 1.99 35.18
C PHE A 81 -9.76 2.50 36.29
N THR A 82 -9.56 3.76 36.67
CA THR A 82 -10.48 4.52 37.51
C THR A 82 -11.65 5.06 36.69
N ASP A 83 -12.77 5.38 37.36
CA ASP A 83 -13.93 6.02 36.74
C ASP A 83 -13.56 7.31 35.98
N GLU A 84 -12.56 8.06 36.47
CA GLU A 84 -12.11 9.28 35.84
C GLU A 84 -11.34 9.04 34.53
N GLN A 85 -10.44 8.05 34.52
CA GLN A 85 -9.71 7.66 33.31
C GLN A 85 -10.65 7.19 32.20
N LEU A 86 -11.67 6.41 32.55
CA LEU A 86 -12.67 5.94 31.58
C LEU A 86 -13.53 7.09 31.05
N LYS A 87 -13.95 8.04 31.91
CA LYS A 87 -14.65 9.26 31.47
C LYS A 87 -13.81 10.09 30.50
N LYS A 88 -12.51 10.27 30.78
CA LYS A 88 -11.59 10.99 29.88
C LYS A 88 -11.44 10.26 28.55
N ARG A 89 -11.30 8.93 28.57
CA ARG A 89 -11.25 8.09 27.38
C ARG A 89 -12.51 8.26 26.53
N GLU A 90 -13.70 8.10 27.08
CA GLU A 90 -14.93 8.24 26.28
C GLU A 90 -15.13 9.66 25.72
N ALA A 91 -14.65 10.69 26.44
CA ALA A 91 -14.62 12.05 25.93
C ALA A 91 -13.66 12.17 24.72
N ALA A 92 -12.46 11.58 24.79
CA ALA A 92 -11.51 11.52 23.68
C ALA A 92 -12.10 10.75 22.47
N ARG A 93 -12.74 9.60 22.72
CA ARG A 93 -13.40 8.78 21.68
C ARG A 93 -14.51 9.52 20.94
N THR A 94 -15.19 10.44 21.59
CA THR A 94 -16.21 11.27 20.93
C THR A 94 -15.61 12.19 19.85
N LEU A 95 -14.33 12.56 20.00
CA LEU A 95 -13.60 13.41 19.07
C LEU A 95 -12.76 12.61 18.05
N MET A 96 -12.61 11.30 18.24
CA MET A 96 -11.83 10.44 17.35
C MET A 96 -12.46 10.37 15.95
N PRO A 97 -11.63 10.33 14.89
CA PRO A 97 -12.11 9.99 13.55
C PRO A 97 -12.82 8.63 13.58
N LYS A 98 -13.97 8.54 12.94
CA LYS A 98 -14.77 7.31 12.91
C LYS A 98 -14.75 6.69 11.53
N VAL A 99 -14.57 5.38 11.49
CA VAL A 99 -14.58 4.57 10.26
C VAL A 99 -15.71 3.56 10.33
N ALA A 100 -16.45 3.47 9.23
CA ALA A 100 -17.38 2.39 8.96
C ALA A 100 -17.12 1.82 7.55
N SER A 101 -17.56 0.59 7.32
CA SER A 101 -17.83 0.14 5.96
C SER A 101 -19.05 0.89 5.42
N LEU A 102 -19.10 1.10 4.11
CA LEU A 102 -20.24 1.74 3.46
C LEU A 102 -21.54 1.01 3.86
N GLU A 103 -22.46 1.75 4.47
CA GLU A 103 -23.67 1.25 5.12
C GLU A 103 -24.43 0.23 4.24
N GLY A 104 -24.72 -0.96 4.79
CA GLY A 104 -25.81 -1.83 4.31
C GLY A 104 -25.45 -3.06 3.46
N ILE A 105 -24.18 -3.37 3.20
CA ILE A 105 -23.82 -4.54 2.38
C ILE A 105 -23.31 -5.68 3.27
N VAL A 106 -24.07 -6.78 3.35
CA VAL A 106 -23.59 -8.05 3.94
C VAL A 106 -22.43 -8.58 3.10
N LEU A 107 -21.23 -8.59 3.67
CA LEU A 107 -20.07 -9.18 3.02
C LEU A 107 -20.26 -10.69 2.90
N PRO A 108 -20.00 -11.32 1.74
CA PRO A 108 -20.08 -12.76 1.60
C PRO A 108 -19.20 -13.48 2.63
N LYS A 109 -19.57 -14.72 2.95
CA LYS A 109 -18.75 -15.60 3.77
C LYS A 109 -17.39 -15.84 3.10
N ALA A 110 -16.31 -15.74 3.87
CA ALA A 110 -14.93 -15.86 3.45
C ALA A 110 -14.02 -16.22 4.64
N SER A 111 -12.77 -16.53 4.34
CA SER A 111 -11.71 -16.62 5.35
C SER A 111 -10.56 -15.72 4.92
N LYS A 112 -10.00 -14.96 5.85
CA LYS A 112 -8.83 -14.11 5.62
C LYS A 112 -7.96 -14.09 6.86
N SER A 113 -6.65 -14.16 6.67
CA SER A 113 -5.66 -14.06 7.74
C SER A 113 -4.49 -13.17 7.30
N LEU A 114 -4.09 -12.27 8.18
CA LEU A 114 -2.89 -11.44 8.07
C LEU A 114 -1.68 -12.09 8.75
N LEU A 115 -1.81 -13.32 9.25
CA LEU A 115 -0.76 -14.01 10.02
C LEU A 115 0.58 -14.10 9.27
N SER A 116 0.59 -14.19 7.93
CA SER A 116 1.82 -14.20 7.13
C SER A 116 2.61 -12.88 7.19
N SER A 117 1.96 -11.81 7.65
CA SER A 117 2.54 -10.47 7.83
C SER A 117 2.98 -10.22 9.28
N VAL A 118 2.70 -11.15 10.20
CA VAL A 118 3.14 -11.06 11.60
C VAL A 118 4.63 -11.42 11.69
N PRO A 119 5.51 -10.54 12.17
CA PRO A 119 6.96 -10.74 12.12
C PRO A 119 7.57 -11.56 13.28
N TYR A 120 6.74 -12.17 14.13
CA TYR A 120 7.18 -12.91 15.33
C TYR A 120 6.50 -14.27 15.43
N THR A 121 7.08 -15.10 16.28
CA THR A 121 6.40 -16.28 16.82
C THR A 121 5.63 -15.89 18.09
N GLY A 122 4.60 -16.65 18.45
CA GLY A 122 3.84 -16.38 19.69
C GLY A 122 4.73 -16.38 20.95
N ASN A 123 5.88 -17.05 20.92
CA ASN A 123 6.82 -17.10 22.05
C ASN A 123 7.46 -15.74 22.34
N ASP A 124 7.58 -14.88 21.33
CA ASP A 124 8.25 -13.58 21.43
C ASP A 124 7.31 -12.49 21.95
N ARG A 125 6.07 -12.85 22.29
CA ARG A 125 4.98 -11.90 22.59
C ARG A 125 4.34 -12.21 23.94
N ASP A 126 5.11 -11.98 25.01
CA ASP A 126 4.65 -12.16 26.38
C ASP A 126 4.85 -10.89 27.21
N GLN A 127 3.75 -10.24 27.59
CA GLN A 127 3.73 -9.06 28.45
C GLN A 127 4.01 -9.39 29.92
N GLY A 128 3.98 -10.67 30.30
CA GLY A 128 4.13 -11.12 31.68
C GLY A 128 3.04 -10.56 32.60
N TYR A 129 3.47 -9.93 33.69
CA TYR A 129 2.60 -9.35 34.72
C TYR A 129 2.31 -7.85 34.50
N CYS A 130 2.84 -7.28 33.43
CA CYS A 130 2.64 -5.89 33.08
C CYS A 130 1.33 -5.70 32.30
N GLY A 131 0.48 -4.75 32.69
CA GLY A 131 -0.75 -4.39 31.98
C GLY A 131 -0.51 -3.53 30.72
N ASN A 132 0.58 -3.74 29.98
CA ASN A 132 0.90 -2.96 28.76
C ASN A 132 0.41 -3.59 27.46
N CYS A 133 -0.62 -4.44 27.50
CA CYS A 133 -1.20 -5.09 26.32
C CYS A 133 -1.64 -4.11 25.23
N TRP A 134 -2.06 -2.90 25.60
CA TRP A 134 -2.36 -1.80 24.69
C TRP A 134 -1.16 -1.39 23.82
N VAL A 135 0.06 -1.41 24.37
CA VAL A 135 1.30 -1.17 23.61
C VAL A 135 1.56 -2.34 22.67
N TRP A 136 1.41 -3.57 23.15
CA TRP A 136 1.62 -4.78 22.36
C TRP A 136 0.67 -4.89 21.16
N ALA A 137 -0.62 -4.69 21.37
CA ALA A 137 -1.61 -4.74 20.29
C ALA A 137 -1.35 -3.63 19.26
N SER A 138 -1.10 -2.40 19.72
CA SER A 138 -0.83 -1.23 18.88
C SER A 138 0.46 -1.36 18.06
N THR A 139 1.56 -1.77 18.67
CA THR A 139 2.82 -2.05 17.95
C THR A 139 2.67 -3.21 16.98
N GLY A 140 1.91 -4.25 17.34
CA GLY A 140 1.54 -5.33 16.43
C GLY A 140 0.79 -4.84 15.19
N ALA A 141 -0.09 -3.84 15.34
CA ALA A 141 -0.76 -3.20 14.21
C ALA A 141 0.25 -2.48 13.31
N LEU A 142 1.13 -1.66 13.88
CA LEU A 142 2.19 -0.94 13.16
C LEU A 142 3.12 -1.91 12.39
N GLU A 143 3.52 -3.00 13.01
CA GLU A 143 4.39 -4.03 12.42
C GLU A 143 3.74 -4.73 11.23
N ILE A 144 2.46 -5.12 11.38
CA ILE A 144 1.70 -5.75 10.29
C ILE A 144 1.56 -4.78 9.12
N GLU A 145 1.22 -3.50 9.38
CA GLU A 145 1.14 -2.47 8.35
C GLU A 145 2.50 -2.22 7.68
N HIS A 146 3.59 -2.18 8.44
CA HIS A 146 4.92 -2.02 7.88
C HIS A 146 5.32 -3.20 6.98
N ALA A 147 4.99 -4.42 7.40
CA ALA A 147 5.22 -5.64 6.62
C ALA A 147 4.43 -5.65 5.31
N ILE A 148 3.17 -5.17 5.32
CA ILE A 148 2.31 -5.15 4.14
C ILE A 148 2.70 -4.00 3.20
N ASP A 149 2.83 -2.79 3.73
CA ASP A 149 2.97 -1.58 2.92
C ASP A 149 4.42 -1.33 2.48
N ASN A 150 5.39 -1.80 3.26
CA ASN A 150 6.82 -1.51 3.04
C ASN A 150 7.70 -2.78 2.90
N SER A 151 7.11 -3.98 3.00
CA SER A 151 7.86 -5.24 3.00
C SER A 151 8.95 -5.34 4.09
N VAL A 152 8.80 -4.60 5.19
CA VAL A 152 9.71 -4.63 6.33
C VAL A 152 9.06 -5.43 7.46
N LYS A 153 9.69 -6.54 7.84
CA LYS A 153 9.22 -7.46 8.90
C LYS A 153 10.04 -7.35 10.18
N ASP A 154 10.67 -6.21 10.39
CA ASP A 154 11.37 -5.96 11.64
C ASP A 154 10.35 -5.67 12.75
N ARG A 155 10.68 -6.16 13.94
CA ARG A 155 9.86 -5.99 15.13
C ARG A 155 10.19 -4.69 15.82
N LEU A 156 9.19 -4.04 16.37
CA LEU A 156 9.32 -2.81 17.13
C LEU A 156 9.57 -3.11 18.60
N SER A 157 10.34 -2.24 19.24
CA SER A 157 10.74 -2.37 20.64
C SER A 157 9.63 -1.91 21.59
N ILE A 158 9.04 -2.86 22.34
CA ILE A 158 8.15 -2.54 23.47
C ILE A 158 8.93 -1.90 24.60
N GLN A 159 10.16 -2.38 24.87
CA GLN A 159 11.05 -1.79 25.87
C GLN A 159 11.24 -0.30 25.61
N TYR A 160 11.48 0.12 24.36
CA TYR A 160 11.66 1.52 24.03
C TYR A 160 10.43 2.36 24.36
N PHE A 161 9.23 1.88 24.03
CA PHE A 161 7.99 2.56 24.42
C PHE A 161 7.91 2.69 25.95
N ASN A 162 8.02 1.57 26.67
CA ASN A 162 7.90 1.53 28.13
C ASN A 162 8.90 2.47 28.83
N SER A 163 10.15 2.50 28.37
CA SER A 163 11.21 3.33 28.94
C SER A 163 11.01 4.83 28.71
N ASN A 164 10.30 5.21 27.64
CA ASN A 164 10.04 6.63 27.31
C ASN A 164 8.67 7.11 27.80
N TRP A 165 7.71 6.20 27.97
CA TRP A 165 6.38 6.52 28.49
C TRP A 165 6.47 7.05 29.92
N ASN A 166 6.07 8.31 30.14
CA ASN A 166 6.20 9.01 31.43
C ASN A 166 7.61 8.90 32.04
N GLY A 167 8.64 8.91 31.19
CA GLY A 167 10.05 8.80 31.60
C GLY A 167 10.43 7.44 32.18
N GLY A 168 9.63 6.40 31.95
CA GLY A 168 9.86 5.05 32.49
C GLY A 168 9.61 4.93 34.00
N ALA A 169 8.99 5.94 34.60
CA ALA A 169 8.77 6.03 36.05
C ALA A 169 7.57 5.19 36.52
N ALA A 170 7.58 4.83 37.81
CA ALA A 170 6.56 3.97 38.42
C ALA A 170 5.15 4.57 38.51
N VAL A 171 5.06 5.89 38.65
CA VAL A 171 3.78 6.61 38.64
C VAL A 171 3.40 6.87 37.18
N GLY A 172 2.21 6.42 36.77
CA GLY A 172 1.78 6.56 35.36
C GLY A 172 2.52 5.66 34.37
N ASN A 173 3.14 4.57 34.84
CA ASN A 173 3.88 3.64 33.98
C ASN A 173 2.99 2.94 32.93
N ALA A 174 3.60 2.38 31.87
CA ALA A 174 2.85 1.70 30.80
C ALA A 174 2.15 0.40 31.24
N CYS A 175 2.55 -0.21 32.37
CA CYS A 175 1.93 -1.41 32.94
C CYS A 175 0.63 -1.14 33.69
N ASN A 176 0.29 0.12 33.98
CA ASN A 176 -0.98 0.47 34.61
C ASN A 176 -2.17 0.39 33.64
N GLY A 177 -1.89 0.20 32.35
CA GLY A 177 -2.88 0.26 31.28
C GLY A 177 -2.88 1.60 30.57
N GLY A 178 -3.47 1.60 29.39
CA GLY A 178 -3.52 2.74 28.49
C GLY A 178 -4.37 2.40 27.27
N PHE A 179 -4.36 3.28 26.28
CA PHE A 179 -5.25 3.21 25.13
C PHE A 179 -4.49 3.41 23.80
N PRO A 180 -5.00 2.89 22.67
CA PRO A 180 -4.28 2.97 21.40
C PRO A 180 -3.98 4.39 20.90
N ASP A 181 -4.84 5.37 21.17
CA ASP A 181 -4.64 6.80 20.87
C ASP A 181 -3.34 7.33 21.48
N GLN A 182 -3.02 6.93 22.71
CA GLN A 182 -1.77 7.28 23.38
C GLN A 182 -0.54 6.69 22.67
N VAL A 183 -0.67 5.49 22.09
CA VAL A 183 0.41 4.89 21.28
C VAL A 183 0.56 5.62 19.96
N ALA A 184 -0.55 5.95 19.31
CA ALA A 184 -0.56 6.71 18.06
C ALA A 184 0.10 8.08 18.25
N ASP A 185 -0.25 8.78 19.33
CA ASP A 185 0.36 10.06 19.71
C ASP A 185 1.85 9.92 20.02
N PHE A 186 2.25 8.87 20.74
CA PHE A 186 3.67 8.62 21.03
C PHE A 186 4.49 8.47 19.75
N TYR A 187 4.02 7.68 18.77
CA TYR A 187 4.72 7.48 17.51
C TYR A 187 4.64 8.68 16.56
N THR A 188 3.60 9.52 16.67
CA THR A 188 3.40 10.70 15.80
C THR A 188 4.07 11.97 16.33
N SER A 189 4.02 12.21 17.64
CA SER A 189 4.42 13.49 18.25
C SER A 189 5.76 13.41 18.96
N THR A 190 6.00 12.33 19.71
CA THR A 190 7.19 12.18 20.56
C THR A 190 8.33 11.51 19.81
N LEU A 191 8.11 10.29 19.33
CA LEU A 191 9.18 9.46 18.82
C LEU A 191 9.45 9.69 17.32
N LYS A 192 8.39 9.77 16.51
CA LYS A 192 8.46 9.95 15.04
C LYS A 192 9.27 8.87 14.31
N LYS A 193 9.43 7.69 14.94
CA LYS A 193 10.15 6.53 14.38
C LYS A 193 9.81 5.23 15.11
N GLY A 194 9.81 4.10 14.41
CA GLY A 194 9.85 2.77 15.00
C GLY A 194 11.28 2.39 15.35
N ILE A 195 11.52 1.92 16.57
CA ILE A 195 12.83 1.40 16.99
C ILE A 195 12.81 -0.13 16.82
N PRO A 196 13.64 -0.70 15.93
CA PRO A 196 13.77 -2.13 15.77
C PRO A 196 14.29 -2.75 17.06
N TRP A 197 13.70 -3.88 17.41
CA TRP A 197 14.04 -4.64 18.60
C TRP A 197 15.48 -5.20 18.62
N SER A 198 16.13 -5.26 17.44
CA SER A 198 17.50 -5.71 17.24
C SER A 198 18.51 -4.68 17.73
N ASN A 199 18.05 -3.47 18.04
CA ASN A 199 18.89 -2.43 18.61
C ASN A 199 19.32 -2.82 20.03
N THR A 200 20.52 -2.40 20.40
CA THR A 200 21.05 -2.59 21.75
C THR A 200 20.08 -2.06 22.80
N ASN A 201 19.74 -2.90 23.78
CA ASN A 201 18.79 -2.63 24.86
C ASN A 201 17.34 -2.35 24.43
N ALA A 202 16.97 -2.59 23.17
CA ALA A 202 15.63 -2.34 22.64
C ALA A 202 14.73 -3.60 22.67
N GLY A 203 14.83 -4.43 23.71
CA GLY A 203 14.16 -5.74 23.75
C GLY A 203 12.64 -5.73 23.54
N TYR A 204 12.10 -6.94 23.34
CA TYR A 204 10.67 -7.19 23.11
C TYR A 204 9.81 -7.00 24.37
N ALA A 205 10.38 -7.10 25.56
CA ALA A 205 9.71 -6.90 26.83
C ALA A 205 10.63 -6.15 27.78
N ASP A 206 10.08 -5.62 28.87
CA ASP A 206 10.88 -5.01 29.91
C ASP A 206 11.78 -6.06 30.57
N TYR A 207 13.11 -5.94 30.44
CA TYR A 207 14.05 -7.01 30.83
C TYR A 207 13.98 -7.32 32.33
N TYR A 208 13.65 -6.32 33.16
CA TYR A 208 13.35 -6.45 34.59
C TYR A 208 12.40 -5.34 35.03
N TRP A 209 11.22 -5.71 35.53
CA TRP A 209 10.36 -4.75 36.23
C TRP A 209 10.83 -4.62 37.68
N ASN A 210 11.45 -3.49 38.05
CA ASN A 210 11.92 -3.26 39.41
C ASN A 210 11.08 -2.18 40.10
N GLY A 211 10.25 -2.58 41.06
CA GLY A 211 9.57 -1.62 41.95
C GLY A 211 8.69 -0.59 41.24
N GLY A 212 8.16 -0.91 40.06
CA GLY A 212 7.26 -0.04 39.29
C GLY A 212 7.90 0.68 38.10
N ALA A 213 9.22 0.72 37.96
CA ALA A 213 9.89 1.39 36.83
C ALA A 213 10.38 0.41 35.76
N SER A 214 10.60 0.96 34.56
CA SER A 214 11.24 0.22 33.48
C SER A 214 12.67 -0.15 33.84
N GLY A 215 13.08 -1.39 33.54
CA GLY A 215 14.39 -1.93 33.90
C GLY A 215 15.54 -1.30 33.12
N ILE A 216 15.25 -0.70 31.98
CA ILE A 216 16.20 -0.01 31.11
C ILE A 216 15.77 1.45 30.97
N ALA A 217 16.67 2.38 31.28
CA ALA A 217 16.42 3.79 31.05
C ALA A 217 16.43 4.12 29.55
N ALA A 218 15.56 5.03 29.11
CA ALA A 218 15.39 5.38 27.68
C ALA A 218 16.69 5.78 26.98
N ASN A 219 17.57 6.52 27.68
CA ASN A 219 18.86 6.99 27.15
C ASN A 219 19.89 5.86 26.92
N LEU A 220 19.66 4.66 27.45
CA LEU A 220 20.52 3.49 27.24
C LEU A 220 20.10 2.66 26.03
N ILE A 221 18.98 2.99 25.38
CA ILE A 221 18.44 2.23 24.25
C ILE A 221 18.94 2.83 22.94
N SER A 222 19.58 2.00 22.11
CA SER A 222 20.01 2.45 20.78
C SER A 222 18.80 2.76 19.91
N THR A 223 18.84 3.91 19.22
CA THR A 223 17.80 4.35 18.30
C THR A 223 18.21 4.24 16.83
N THR A 224 19.32 3.57 16.54
CA THR A 224 19.81 3.33 15.17
C THR A 224 20.14 1.85 14.96
N PRO A 225 19.64 1.20 13.88
CA PRO A 225 18.71 1.72 12.88
C PRO A 225 17.33 2.12 13.43
N ASN A 226 16.54 2.86 12.65
CA ASN A 226 15.14 3.18 12.96
C ASN A 226 14.31 3.31 11.68
N TYR A 227 12.99 3.22 11.85
CA TYR A 227 11.99 3.38 10.80
C TYR A 227 11.25 4.70 10.99
N PRO A 228 11.58 5.79 10.29
CA PRO A 228 10.89 7.05 10.53
C PRO A 228 9.39 6.91 10.24
N ILE A 229 8.57 7.45 11.14
CA ILE A 229 7.10 7.41 11.06
C ILE A 229 6.62 8.85 10.86
N VAL A 230 5.80 9.05 9.82
CA VAL A 230 5.22 10.35 9.49
C VAL A 230 3.98 10.58 10.34
N THR A 231 3.06 9.61 10.34
CA THR A 231 1.83 9.66 11.12
C THR A 231 1.42 8.27 11.56
N VAL A 232 0.85 8.20 12.75
CA VAL A 232 -0.04 7.13 13.20
C VAL A 232 -1.32 7.83 13.62
N THR A 233 -2.45 7.47 13.01
CA THR A 233 -3.75 7.97 13.43
C THR A 233 -4.57 6.81 13.95
N ASP A 234 -5.09 6.98 15.16
CA ASP A 234 -6.06 6.05 15.74
C ASP A 234 -7.47 6.46 15.28
N GLU A 235 -8.22 5.50 14.75
CA GLU A 235 -9.58 5.71 14.26
C GLU A 235 -10.53 4.70 14.90
N GLU A 236 -11.65 5.19 15.42
CA GLU A 236 -12.69 4.33 15.96
C GLU A 236 -13.38 3.56 14.83
N LEU A 237 -13.41 2.24 14.96
CA LEU A 237 -14.22 1.40 14.08
C LEU A 237 -15.63 1.30 14.64
N ILE A 238 -16.61 1.84 13.92
CA ILE A 238 -18.00 1.87 14.37
C ILE A 238 -18.55 0.44 14.48
N THR A 239 -18.85 -0.05 15.68
CA THR A 239 -19.43 -1.40 15.88
C THR A 239 -20.75 -1.39 16.65
N HIS A 240 -21.09 -0.30 17.33
CA HIS A 240 -22.38 -0.12 18.04
C HIS A 240 -23.51 0.29 17.08
N THR A 241 -23.73 -0.53 16.04
CA THR A 241 -24.64 -0.25 14.91
C THR A 241 -25.45 -1.48 14.47
N GLY A 242 -25.57 -2.46 15.36
CA GLY A 242 -26.17 -3.76 15.08
C GLY A 242 -25.17 -4.79 14.55
N GLN A 243 -25.46 -6.06 14.85
CA GLN A 243 -24.50 -7.16 14.70
C GLN A 243 -23.96 -7.34 13.26
N SER A 244 -24.81 -7.26 12.24
CA SER A 244 -24.36 -7.43 10.84
C SER A 244 -23.44 -6.30 10.40
N THR A 245 -23.77 -5.05 10.75
CA THR A 245 -22.98 -3.87 10.43
C THR A 245 -21.62 -3.92 11.14
N ALA A 246 -21.60 -4.26 12.42
CA ALA A 246 -20.38 -4.42 13.20
C ALA A 246 -19.43 -5.45 12.57
N ILE A 247 -19.95 -6.64 12.24
CA ILE A 247 -19.18 -7.70 11.58
C ILE A 247 -18.64 -7.23 10.23
N ASN A 248 -19.45 -6.54 9.43
CA ASN A 248 -19.01 -6.03 8.14
C ASN A 248 -17.92 -4.96 8.28
N ASN A 249 -18.03 -4.08 9.29
CA ASN A 249 -17.05 -3.04 9.57
C ASN A 249 -15.69 -3.68 9.90
N ILE A 250 -15.63 -4.66 10.80
CA ILE A 250 -14.38 -5.36 11.14
C ILE A 250 -13.86 -6.16 9.93
N LYS A 251 -14.70 -6.95 9.25
CA LYS A 251 -14.30 -7.71 8.05
C LYS A 251 -13.72 -6.78 6.98
N SER A 252 -14.28 -5.58 6.80
CA SER A 252 -13.82 -4.64 5.77
C SER A 252 -12.39 -4.16 6.01
N GLN A 253 -11.99 -3.94 7.27
CA GLN A 253 -10.63 -3.52 7.62
C GLN A 253 -9.64 -4.66 7.40
N ILE A 254 -9.95 -5.86 7.88
CA ILE A 254 -9.14 -7.05 7.62
C ILE A 254 -9.00 -7.28 6.12
N ASN A 255 -10.08 -7.09 5.35
CA ASN A 255 -10.06 -7.17 3.89
C ASN A 255 -9.21 -6.09 3.21
N ALA A 256 -9.10 -4.91 3.81
CA ALA A 256 -8.19 -3.84 3.43
C ALA A 256 -6.74 -4.04 3.93
N ASN A 257 -6.41 -5.22 4.47
CA ASN A 257 -5.11 -5.54 5.08
C ASN A 257 -4.79 -4.71 6.34
N LYS A 258 -5.82 -4.18 7.02
CA LYS A 258 -5.68 -3.48 8.28
C LYS A 258 -6.06 -4.42 9.43
N PRO A 259 -5.16 -4.73 10.37
CA PRO A 259 -5.54 -5.42 11.59
C PRO A 259 -6.43 -4.50 12.44
N VAL A 260 -7.26 -5.09 13.30
CA VAL A 260 -8.22 -4.35 14.13
C VAL A 260 -7.83 -4.51 15.59
N LEU A 261 -7.63 -3.40 16.27
CA LEU A 261 -7.43 -3.34 17.71
C LEU A 261 -8.75 -3.65 18.40
N TRP A 262 -8.72 -4.52 19.39
CA TRP A 262 -9.91 -4.93 20.13
C TRP A 262 -9.64 -4.85 21.63
N TYR A 263 -10.27 -3.87 22.24
CA TYR A 263 -10.42 -3.75 23.68
C TYR A 263 -11.56 -4.63 24.15
N TYR A 264 -11.32 -5.45 25.17
CA TYR A 264 -12.42 -6.11 25.87
C TYR A 264 -12.23 -6.15 27.39
N ALA A 265 -13.34 -5.99 28.09
CA ALA A 265 -13.42 -6.04 29.55
C ALA A 265 -14.16 -7.31 30.01
N LEU A 266 -13.80 -7.84 31.17
CA LEU A 266 -14.47 -8.99 31.78
C LEU A 266 -14.56 -8.84 33.31
N PRO A 267 -15.54 -9.48 33.95
CA PRO A 267 -15.56 -9.61 35.40
C PRO A 267 -14.53 -10.66 35.87
N THR A 268 -14.33 -10.77 37.18
CA THR A 268 -13.44 -11.79 37.79
C THR A 268 -13.74 -13.22 37.32
N SER A 269 -15.02 -13.59 37.20
CA SER A 269 -15.46 -14.90 36.71
C SER A 269 -15.09 -15.12 35.24
N GLY A 270 -15.20 -14.06 34.43
CA GLY A 270 -14.82 -14.07 33.02
C GLY A 270 -13.32 -14.23 32.82
N TRP A 271 -12.49 -13.51 33.58
CA TRP A 271 -11.04 -13.69 33.54
C TRP A 271 -10.59 -15.07 34.03
N THR A 272 -11.22 -15.60 35.07
CA THR A 272 -10.95 -16.97 35.55
C THR A 272 -11.26 -18.00 34.47
N ALA A 273 -12.39 -17.85 33.79
CA ALA A 273 -12.78 -18.72 32.69
C ALA A 273 -11.87 -18.55 31.47
N PHE A 274 -11.46 -17.32 31.14
CA PHE A 274 -10.53 -17.07 30.05
C PHE A 274 -9.14 -17.65 30.32
N ASN A 275 -8.63 -17.57 31.56
CA ASN A 275 -7.38 -18.21 31.95
C ASN A 275 -7.42 -19.73 31.74
N THR A 276 -8.54 -20.35 32.16
CA THR A 276 -8.77 -21.78 31.97
C THR A 276 -8.85 -22.14 30.47
N PHE A 277 -9.54 -21.32 29.68
CA PHE A 277 -9.61 -21.45 28.22
C PHE A 277 -8.22 -21.30 27.56
N TRP A 278 -7.43 -20.32 27.99
CA TRP A 278 -6.11 -20.04 27.45
C TRP A 278 -5.13 -21.18 27.72
N ALA A 279 -5.13 -21.68 28.96
CA ALA A 279 -4.23 -22.73 29.41
C ALA A 279 -4.58 -24.12 28.87
N ASN A 280 -5.87 -24.48 28.82
CA ASN A 280 -6.29 -25.88 28.66
C ASN A 280 -7.00 -26.20 27.34
N GLN A 281 -7.47 -25.20 26.59
CA GLN A 281 -8.19 -25.44 25.34
C GLN A 281 -7.25 -25.31 24.12
N PRO A 282 -7.45 -26.12 23.07
CA PRO A 282 -6.68 -26.00 21.85
C PRO A 282 -6.99 -24.67 21.14
N GLU A 283 -6.03 -24.22 20.31
CA GLU A 283 -6.12 -22.99 19.52
C GLU A 283 -7.37 -22.93 18.62
N SER A 284 -7.90 -24.09 18.25
CA SER A 284 -9.11 -24.22 17.44
C SER A 284 -10.42 -23.90 18.18
N THR A 285 -10.42 -23.88 19.51
CA THR A 285 -11.61 -23.60 20.33
C THR A 285 -11.99 -22.13 20.26
N VAL A 286 -13.28 -21.85 20.12
CA VAL A 286 -13.84 -20.50 20.05
C VAL A 286 -14.22 -20.02 21.45
N TRP A 287 -13.67 -18.88 21.86
CA TRP A 287 -14.03 -18.18 23.09
C TRP A 287 -15.32 -17.38 22.92
N ASP A 288 -16.19 -17.39 23.93
CA ASP A 288 -17.41 -16.59 23.99
C ASP A 288 -17.39 -15.67 25.22
N PRO A 289 -16.99 -14.39 25.06
CA PRO A 289 -16.97 -13.44 26.17
C PRO A 289 -18.38 -12.95 26.55
N ASP A 290 -19.39 -13.09 25.68
CA ASP A 290 -20.74 -12.56 25.91
C ASP A 290 -21.40 -13.20 27.14
N SER A 291 -20.99 -14.42 27.49
CA SER A 291 -21.48 -15.16 28.65
C SER A 291 -21.17 -14.48 30.00
N TYR A 292 -20.33 -13.45 29.99
CA TYR A 292 -19.86 -12.74 31.19
C TYR A 292 -20.19 -11.23 31.18
N ALA A 293 -20.98 -10.76 30.20
CA ALA A 293 -21.40 -9.36 30.12
C ALA A 293 -22.31 -8.94 31.31
N GLY A 294 -22.37 -7.65 31.62
CA GLY A 294 -23.35 -7.09 32.56
C GLY A 294 -23.03 -7.21 34.06
N THR A 295 -21.79 -7.49 34.44
CA THR A 295 -21.32 -7.56 35.83
C THR A 295 -20.20 -6.55 36.10
N GLU A 296 -19.81 -6.38 37.37
CA GLU A 296 -18.71 -5.48 37.76
C GLU A 296 -17.39 -5.95 37.13
N VAL A 297 -16.74 -5.02 36.43
CA VAL A 297 -15.50 -5.30 35.71
C VAL A 297 -14.35 -5.50 36.67
N ASN A 298 -13.50 -6.50 36.40
CA ASN A 298 -12.23 -6.67 37.09
C ASN A 298 -11.07 -6.69 36.08
N GLY A 299 -10.89 -5.56 35.40
CA GLY A 299 -9.83 -5.35 34.43
C GLY A 299 -10.25 -5.52 32.97
N ALA A 300 -9.40 -5.00 32.10
CA ALA A 300 -9.54 -5.01 30.65
C ALA A 300 -8.26 -5.48 29.95
N HIS A 301 -8.39 -5.85 28.68
CA HIS A 301 -7.29 -6.33 27.86
C HIS A 301 -7.44 -5.84 26.42
N GLU A 302 -6.31 -5.46 25.82
CA GLU A 302 -6.23 -5.03 24.42
C GLU A 302 -5.55 -6.13 23.60
N VAL A 303 -6.18 -6.55 22.51
CA VAL A 303 -5.69 -7.60 21.62
C VAL A 303 -5.84 -7.20 20.16
N LEU A 304 -5.24 -7.96 19.25
CA LEU A 304 -5.24 -7.63 17.83
C LEU A 304 -6.00 -8.68 17.01
N ILE A 305 -7.10 -8.29 16.40
CA ILE A 305 -7.80 -9.12 15.40
C ILE A 305 -7.01 -9.03 14.10
N ILE A 306 -6.51 -10.17 13.65
CA ILE A 306 -5.66 -10.29 12.44
C ILE A 306 -6.32 -11.12 11.34
N GLY A 307 -7.55 -11.60 11.55
CA GLY A 307 -8.20 -12.47 10.60
C GLY A 307 -9.61 -12.87 11.01
N TYR A 308 -10.26 -13.64 10.16
CA TYR A 308 -11.57 -14.21 10.41
C TYR A 308 -11.82 -15.42 9.52
N ASP A 309 -12.81 -16.23 9.92
CA ASP A 309 -13.41 -17.27 9.07
C ASP A 309 -14.90 -17.37 9.40
N ASP A 310 -15.76 -17.07 8.43
CA ASP A 310 -17.21 -17.27 8.52
C ASP A 310 -17.74 -18.28 7.49
N THR A 311 -16.84 -19.06 6.87
CA THR A 311 -17.19 -20.12 5.91
C THR A 311 -17.79 -21.34 6.60
N GLY A 312 -17.35 -21.64 7.82
CA GLY A 312 -17.79 -22.79 8.62
C GLY A 312 -19.14 -22.59 9.32
N SER A 313 -19.54 -23.62 10.08
CA SER A 313 -20.73 -23.60 10.95
C SER A 313 -20.58 -22.70 12.17
N THR A 314 -19.33 -22.44 12.59
CA THR A 314 -19.00 -21.60 13.75
C THR A 314 -18.09 -20.47 13.30
N PRO A 315 -18.63 -19.30 12.90
CA PRO A 315 -17.84 -18.15 12.51
C PRO A 315 -17.00 -17.58 13.66
N TYR A 316 -15.76 -17.18 13.38
CA TYR A 316 -14.85 -16.63 14.39
C TYR A 316 -13.94 -15.53 13.85
N TRP A 317 -13.50 -14.65 14.76
CA TRP A 317 -12.35 -13.78 14.57
C TRP A 317 -11.07 -14.50 15.01
N LEU A 318 -9.98 -14.30 14.27
CA LEU A 318 -8.65 -14.79 14.61
C LEU A 318 -7.88 -13.68 15.33
N VAL A 319 -7.53 -13.91 16.58
CA VAL A 319 -7.03 -12.89 17.50
C VAL A 319 -5.65 -13.25 18.01
N LEU A 320 -4.77 -12.26 18.00
CA LEU A 320 -3.40 -12.33 18.47
C LEU A 320 -3.30 -11.75 19.88
N ASN A 321 -2.86 -12.59 20.81
CA ASN A 321 -2.71 -12.25 22.22
C ASN A 321 -1.25 -11.91 22.56
N SER A 322 -1.00 -11.33 23.73
CA SER A 322 0.33 -10.94 24.24
C SER A 322 0.73 -11.73 25.49
N TRP A 323 0.32 -12.99 25.63
CA TRP A 323 0.60 -13.86 26.79
C TRP A 323 1.48 -15.06 26.46
N GLY A 324 2.30 -14.95 25.42
CA GLY A 324 3.18 -16.01 24.97
C GLY A 324 2.43 -17.18 24.32
N ILE A 325 2.98 -18.38 24.49
CA ILE A 325 2.44 -19.64 23.98
C ILE A 325 2.02 -20.58 25.10
N THR A 326 1.13 -21.51 24.79
CA THR A 326 0.84 -22.70 25.59
C THR A 326 0.94 -23.94 24.71
N SER A 327 0.94 -25.13 25.28
CA SER A 327 0.93 -26.38 24.50
C SER A 327 -0.26 -26.48 23.55
N GLY A 328 -1.41 -25.91 23.94
CA GLY A 328 -2.61 -25.81 23.11
C GLY A 328 -2.59 -24.66 22.11
N ARG A 329 -1.68 -23.69 22.23
CA ARG A 329 -1.63 -22.43 21.46
C ARG A 329 -0.20 -22.11 21.01
N PRO A 330 0.38 -22.91 20.10
CA PRO A 330 1.77 -22.74 19.68
C PRO A 330 2.00 -21.44 18.89
N THR A 331 0.94 -20.82 18.35
CA THR A 331 1.08 -19.55 17.62
C THR A 331 0.82 -18.31 18.47
N GLY A 332 0.34 -18.48 19.72
CA GLY A 332 -0.11 -17.36 20.56
C GLY A 332 -1.46 -16.77 20.12
N LEU A 333 -2.20 -17.48 19.26
CA LEU A 333 -3.52 -17.06 18.79
C LEU A 333 -4.65 -17.65 19.63
N PHE A 334 -5.81 -17.01 19.53
CA PHE A 334 -7.08 -17.62 19.91
C PHE A 334 -8.19 -17.20 18.95
N ARG A 335 -9.29 -17.94 19.00
CA ARG A 335 -10.49 -17.64 18.22
C ARG A 335 -11.53 -17.06 19.15
N VAL A 336 -12.21 -16.01 18.73
CA VAL A 336 -13.37 -15.48 19.43
C VAL A 336 -14.59 -15.58 18.53
N LYS A 337 -15.74 -15.84 19.13
CA LYS A 337 -17.04 -15.85 18.48
C LYS A 337 -17.25 -14.56 17.67
N MET A 338 -17.69 -14.70 16.42
CA MET A 338 -17.86 -13.53 15.53
C MET A 338 -19.13 -12.72 15.83
N ASN A 339 -20.21 -13.39 16.23
CA ASN A 339 -21.49 -12.77 16.57
C ASN A 339 -21.52 -12.32 18.04
N LEU A 340 -20.52 -11.53 18.42
CA LEU A 340 -20.46 -10.87 19.73
C LEU A 340 -21.72 -10.04 19.98
N ASN A 341 -22.04 -9.84 21.25
CA ASN A 341 -22.92 -8.76 21.66
C ASN A 341 -22.12 -7.45 21.62
N TYR A 342 -22.02 -6.83 20.44
CA TYR A 342 -21.27 -5.58 20.24
C TYR A 342 -21.81 -4.41 21.08
N ASP A 343 -23.06 -4.48 21.55
CA ASP A 343 -23.67 -3.47 22.43
C ASP A 343 -23.66 -3.90 23.91
N ALA A 344 -22.94 -4.97 24.26
CA ALA A 344 -22.74 -5.38 25.65
C ALA A 344 -22.12 -4.23 26.45
N THR A 345 -22.66 -3.97 27.64
CA THR A 345 -22.15 -2.96 28.56
C THR A 345 -21.61 -3.58 29.83
N MET A 346 -20.70 -2.89 30.49
CA MET A 346 -20.15 -3.26 31.79
C MET A 346 -19.97 -2.05 32.69
N THR A 347 -19.89 -2.30 34.00
CA THR A 347 -19.79 -1.24 35.01
C THR A 347 -18.45 -1.31 35.74
N TYR A 348 -17.78 -0.16 35.84
CA TYR A 348 -16.60 0.11 36.65
C TYR A 348 -17.03 1.07 37.76
N GLY A 349 -17.08 0.62 39.01
CA GLY A 349 -17.56 1.48 40.10
C GLY A 349 -18.94 2.09 39.79
N SER A 350 -18.98 3.41 39.58
CA SER A 350 -20.22 4.15 39.23
C SER A 350 -20.42 4.39 37.73
N TYR A 351 -19.45 3.99 36.91
CA TYR A 351 -19.37 4.30 35.49
C TYR A 351 -19.74 3.09 34.61
N THR A 352 -20.59 3.29 33.60
CA THR A 352 -20.98 2.25 32.64
C THR A 352 -20.46 2.59 31.25
N GLN A 353 -19.84 1.60 30.60
CA GLN A 353 -19.29 1.70 29.25
C GLN A 353 -19.53 0.42 28.44
N TYR A 354 -19.14 0.40 27.16
CA TYR A 354 -19.20 -0.83 26.37
C TYR A 354 -18.14 -1.85 26.82
N ALA A 355 -18.49 -3.13 26.72
CA ALA A 355 -17.59 -4.26 27.00
C ALA A 355 -16.52 -4.42 25.92
N HIS A 356 -16.79 -3.92 24.71
CA HIS A 356 -15.97 -4.09 23.53
C HIS A 356 -15.79 -2.75 22.82
N TYR A 357 -14.55 -2.39 22.53
CA TYR A 357 -14.23 -1.26 21.63
C TYR A 357 -13.29 -1.76 20.54
N PHE A 358 -13.43 -1.19 19.35
CA PHE A 358 -12.68 -1.60 18.17
C PHE A 358 -12.11 -0.38 17.49
N ASP A 359 -10.80 -0.41 17.25
CA ASP A 359 -10.06 0.69 16.66
C ASP A 359 -9.18 0.17 15.52
N ILE A 360 -8.72 1.08 14.66
CA ILE A 360 -7.72 0.78 13.63
C ILE A 360 -6.68 1.87 13.59
N PHE A 361 -5.46 1.50 13.20
CA PHE A 361 -4.43 2.46 12.88
C PHE A 361 -4.41 2.81 11.38
N GLN A 362 -4.09 4.07 11.10
CA GLN A 362 -3.63 4.52 9.80
C GLN A 362 -2.17 4.97 9.93
N THR A 363 -1.25 4.11 9.51
CA THR A 363 0.18 4.39 9.63
C THR A 363 0.76 4.85 8.30
N THR A 364 1.65 5.84 8.36
CA THR A 364 2.50 6.24 7.24
C THR A 364 3.95 6.21 7.68
N PHE A 365 4.75 5.30 7.10
CA PHE A 365 6.19 5.22 7.28
C PHE A 365 6.92 6.07 6.24
N VAL A 366 8.13 6.53 6.55
CA VAL A 366 9.07 7.05 5.55
C VAL A 366 9.73 5.85 4.88
N ILE A 367 9.51 5.71 3.58
CA ILE A 367 10.16 4.66 2.78
C ILE A 367 11.67 4.98 2.75
N PRO A 368 12.55 4.08 3.20
CA PRO A 368 13.98 4.27 3.02
C PRO A 368 14.26 4.31 1.51
N THR A 369 14.84 5.40 1.04
CA THR A 369 15.39 5.45 -0.32
C THR A 369 16.39 4.30 -0.44
N PRO A 370 16.33 3.45 -1.48
CA PRO A 370 17.38 2.46 -1.68
C PRO A 370 18.71 3.22 -1.79
N THR A 371 19.56 3.08 -0.77
CA THR A 371 20.93 3.57 -0.84
C THR A 371 21.55 2.89 -2.06
N PRO A 372 22.02 3.62 -3.09
CA PRO A 372 22.63 2.99 -4.25
C PRO A 372 23.79 2.12 -3.73
N THR A 373 23.66 0.82 -3.90
CA THR A 373 24.74 -0.11 -3.61
C THR A 373 25.94 0.36 -4.44
N PRO A 374 27.12 0.63 -3.84
CA PRO A 374 28.28 1.06 -4.60
C PRO A 374 28.54 -0.01 -5.66
N THR A 375 28.33 0.36 -6.92
CA THR A 375 28.65 -0.50 -8.05
C THR A 375 30.15 -0.74 -7.96
N SER A 376 30.57 -1.99 -7.76
CA SER A 376 32.00 -2.33 -7.73
C SER A 376 32.63 -1.81 -9.02
N THR A 377 33.49 -0.81 -8.91
CA THR A 377 34.30 -0.33 -10.03
C THR A 377 35.03 -1.55 -10.61
N PRO A 378 34.89 -1.85 -11.92
CA PRO A 378 35.59 -2.97 -12.51
C PRO A 378 37.10 -2.77 -12.32
N THR A 379 37.73 -3.63 -11.53
CA THR A 379 39.17 -3.66 -11.36
C THR A 379 39.79 -4.04 -12.71
N ILE A 380 40.43 -3.09 -13.37
CA ILE A 380 41.19 -3.34 -14.59
C ILE A 380 42.36 -4.25 -14.18
N THR A 381 42.26 -5.54 -14.52
CA THR A 381 43.36 -6.49 -14.33
C THR A 381 44.41 -6.18 -15.39
N PRO A 382 45.67 -5.86 -15.04
CA PRO A 382 46.70 -5.58 -16.03
C PRO A 382 46.92 -6.82 -16.90
N THR A 383 46.78 -6.65 -18.21
CA THR A 383 47.05 -7.67 -19.22
C THR A 383 48.54 -8.05 -19.18
N PRO A 384 48.91 -9.33 -18.98
CA PRO A 384 50.30 -9.73 -19.02
C PRO A 384 50.84 -9.65 -20.46
N THR A 385 52.00 -9.01 -20.60
CA THR A 385 52.78 -8.92 -21.83
C THR A 385 53.19 -10.32 -22.32
N PRO A 386 53.01 -10.66 -23.61
CA PRO A 386 53.38 -11.98 -24.11
C PRO A 386 54.90 -12.09 -24.25
N THR A 387 55.50 -12.98 -23.47
CA THR A 387 56.88 -13.43 -23.67
C THR A 387 56.86 -14.60 -24.66
N SER A 388 57.49 -14.44 -25.81
CA SER A 388 57.68 -15.50 -26.80
C SER A 388 58.78 -16.46 -26.33
N THR A 389 58.45 -17.73 -26.13
CA THR A 389 59.42 -18.82 -25.97
C THR A 389 59.11 -19.92 -26.99
N PRO A 390 60.11 -20.47 -27.70
CA PRO A 390 59.90 -21.26 -28.90
C PRO A 390 59.44 -22.69 -28.59
N THR A 391 58.70 -23.20 -29.57
CA THR A 391 58.02 -24.48 -29.67
C THR A 391 58.99 -25.67 -29.76
N SER A 392 58.67 -26.77 -29.09
CA SER A 392 59.08 -28.12 -29.48
C SER A 392 57.86 -29.05 -29.50
N THR A 393 57.60 -29.59 -30.69
CA THR A 393 56.52 -30.51 -31.11
C THR A 393 56.82 -31.98 -30.70
N PRO A 394 55.95 -32.97 -30.96
CA PRO A 394 54.94 -33.54 -30.05
C PRO A 394 55.23 -35.00 -29.61
N THR A 395 54.52 -35.49 -28.59
CA THR A 395 54.36 -36.95 -28.39
C THR A 395 52.89 -37.28 -28.15
N VAL A 396 52.38 -38.22 -28.94
CA VAL A 396 50.99 -38.67 -29.03
C VAL A 396 50.77 -39.81 -28.04
N THR A 397 49.70 -39.75 -27.23
CA THR A 397 49.09 -40.93 -26.62
C THR A 397 47.56 -40.77 -26.62
N PRO A 398 46.80 -41.73 -27.18
CA PRO A 398 45.35 -41.65 -27.27
C PRO A 398 44.69 -42.25 -26.01
N THR A 399 43.69 -41.57 -25.45
CA THR A 399 42.77 -42.17 -24.47
C THR A 399 41.35 -41.68 -24.78
N PRO A 400 40.34 -42.57 -24.75
CA PRO A 400 39.08 -42.37 -25.45
C PRO A 400 38.06 -41.50 -24.71
N THR A 401 37.18 -40.97 -25.55
CA THR A 401 35.89 -40.30 -25.39
C THR A 401 35.04 -40.73 -24.18
N PRO A 402 34.34 -39.76 -23.56
CA PRO A 402 32.90 -39.91 -23.41
C PRO A 402 32.12 -38.76 -24.05
N THR A 403 30.99 -39.15 -24.64
CA THR A 403 30.12 -38.39 -25.54
C THR A 403 28.95 -37.74 -24.78
N SER A 404 28.45 -36.64 -25.36
CA SER A 404 27.14 -35.97 -25.14
C SER A 404 26.90 -35.32 -23.77
N THR A 405 26.47 -34.06 -23.67
CA THR A 405 25.32 -33.47 -24.38
C THR A 405 25.37 -31.93 -24.30
N PRO A 406 25.03 -31.16 -25.35
CA PRO A 406 24.98 -29.70 -25.29
C PRO A 406 23.63 -29.22 -24.74
N THR A 407 23.66 -28.39 -23.70
CA THR A 407 22.49 -27.61 -23.27
C THR A 407 22.55 -26.25 -23.97
N SER A 408 21.61 -26.01 -24.89
CA SER A 408 21.46 -24.74 -25.60
C SER A 408 21.03 -23.63 -24.66
N THR A 409 21.82 -22.56 -24.63
CA THR A 409 21.50 -21.25 -24.07
C THR A 409 20.31 -20.63 -24.84
N PRO A 410 19.26 -20.09 -24.18
CA PRO A 410 18.24 -19.34 -24.88
C PRO A 410 18.75 -17.93 -25.21
N THR A 411 18.88 -17.63 -26.49
CA THR A 411 19.12 -16.28 -27.01
C THR A 411 17.81 -15.51 -27.00
N ILE A 412 17.80 -14.36 -26.31
CA ILE A 412 16.69 -13.41 -26.29
C ILE A 412 16.67 -12.69 -27.65
N THR A 413 15.57 -12.84 -28.40
CA THR A 413 15.31 -12.05 -29.62
C THR A 413 14.40 -10.87 -29.25
N PRO A 414 14.71 -9.62 -29.64
CA PRO A 414 13.85 -8.47 -29.33
C PRO A 414 12.56 -8.50 -30.16
N THR A 415 11.43 -8.40 -29.47
CA THR A 415 10.10 -8.22 -30.05
C THR A 415 9.93 -6.78 -30.58
N PRO A 416 9.61 -6.56 -31.87
CA PRO A 416 9.21 -5.24 -32.32
C PRO A 416 7.75 -4.93 -31.92
N THR A 417 7.57 -3.68 -31.52
CA THR A 417 6.33 -3.00 -31.13
C THR A 417 5.29 -3.00 -32.25
N PRO A 418 3.99 -3.25 -31.99
CA PRO A 418 2.97 -3.11 -33.02
C PRO A 418 2.68 -1.63 -33.26
N THR A 419 2.92 -1.18 -34.49
CA THR A 419 2.45 0.11 -35.01
C THR A 419 1.09 -0.12 -35.66
N SER A 420 0.06 0.62 -35.27
CA SER A 420 -1.24 0.62 -35.93
C SER A 420 -1.19 1.51 -37.18
N THR A 421 -1.43 0.93 -38.34
CA THR A 421 -1.77 1.66 -39.57
C THR A 421 -2.97 0.95 -40.24
N PRO A 422 -3.98 1.68 -40.74
CA PRO A 422 -5.20 1.08 -41.26
C PRO A 422 -4.93 0.54 -42.66
N THR A 423 -5.26 -0.72 -42.92
CA THR A 423 -5.12 -1.32 -44.26
C THR A 423 -6.50 -1.63 -44.82
N SER A 424 -6.70 -1.21 -46.07
CA SER A 424 -7.91 -1.26 -46.86
C SER A 424 -8.42 -2.68 -47.15
N THR A 425 -9.75 -2.77 -47.18
CA THR A 425 -10.63 -3.87 -47.58
C THR A 425 -10.17 -4.64 -48.83
N PRO A 426 -10.12 -5.99 -48.81
CA PRO A 426 -9.99 -6.77 -50.03
C PRO A 426 -11.37 -7.05 -50.64
N THR A 427 -11.55 -6.62 -51.89
CA THR A 427 -12.67 -7.02 -52.75
C THR A 427 -12.36 -8.38 -53.36
N VAL A 428 -13.22 -9.37 -53.11
CA VAL A 428 -13.09 -10.71 -53.73
C VAL A 428 -13.83 -10.72 -55.07
N THR A 429 -13.09 -11.00 -56.14
CA THR A 429 -13.59 -11.17 -57.51
C THR A 429 -14.05 -12.62 -57.72
N PRO A 430 -15.17 -12.90 -58.41
CA PRO A 430 -15.70 -14.24 -58.57
C PRO A 430 -14.90 -15.07 -59.59
N THR A 431 -14.52 -16.29 -59.21
CA THR A 431 -13.88 -17.29 -60.09
C THR A 431 -14.96 -18.18 -60.72
N PRO A 432 -14.89 -18.49 -62.03
CA PRO A 432 -15.95 -19.19 -62.75
C PRO A 432 -16.04 -20.68 -62.39
N THR A 433 -17.28 -21.13 -62.24
CA THR A 433 -17.70 -22.49 -61.93
C THR A 433 -17.46 -23.44 -63.11
N PRO A 434 -16.85 -24.63 -62.91
CA PRO A 434 -16.79 -25.65 -63.96
C PRO A 434 -18.17 -26.28 -64.16
N THR A 435 -18.53 -26.44 -65.43
CA THR A 435 -19.75 -27.07 -65.90
C THR A 435 -19.60 -28.59 -65.79
N SER A 436 -20.40 -29.23 -64.92
CA SER A 436 -20.59 -30.68 -64.94
C SER A 436 -21.95 -31.02 -65.58
N THR A 437 -21.87 -31.84 -66.61
CA THR A 437 -22.93 -32.51 -67.38
C THR A 437 -24.03 -33.12 -66.49
N PRO A 438 -25.32 -33.07 -66.88
CA PRO A 438 -26.41 -33.59 -66.06
C PRO A 438 -26.35 -35.12 -66.07
N THR A 439 -26.02 -35.68 -64.92
CA THR A 439 -26.23 -37.12 -64.66
C THR A 439 -27.57 -37.23 -63.95
N SER A 440 -28.46 -38.06 -64.49
CA SER A 440 -29.80 -38.30 -63.97
C SER A 440 -29.76 -38.83 -62.54
N THR A 441 -29.95 -37.95 -61.56
CA THR A 441 -30.21 -38.28 -60.17
C THR A 441 -31.61 -38.91 -60.06
N PRO A 442 -31.79 -40.03 -59.37
CA PRO A 442 -33.09 -40.68 -59.24
C PRO A 442 -34.08 -39.70 -58.63
N THR A 443 -35.25 -39.59 -59.25
CA THR A 443 -36.42 -38.90 -58.70
C THR A 443 -36.70 -39.51 -57.33
N VAL A 444 -36.29 -38.83 -56.26
CA VAL A 444 -36.76 -39.15 -54.92
C VAL A 444 -38.21 -38.74 -54.91
N THR A 445 -39.10 -39.73 -54.93
CA THR A 445 -40.51 -39.59 -54.57
C THR A 445 -40.61 -38.60 -53.41
N PRO A 446 -41.49 -37.58 -53.44
CA PRO A 446 -41.66 -36.69 -52.31
C PRO A 446 -41.99 -37.57 -51.09
N THR A 447 -41.05 -37.66 -50.15
CA THR A 447 -41.35 -38.16 -48.82
C THR A 447 -42.51 -37.29 -48.34
N PRO A 448 -43.66 -37.87 -47.97
CA PRO A 448 -44.84 -37.09 -47.62
C PRO A 448 -44.42 -36.06 -46.58
N THR A 449 -44.75 -34.80 -46.85
CA THR A 449 -44.77 -33.74 -45.84
C THR A 449 -45.43 -34.36 -44.60
N PRO A 450 -44.74 -34.45 -43.44
CA PRO A 450 -45.36 -35.03 -42.26
C PRO A 450 -46.65 -34.24 -42.05
N LEU A 451 -47.76 -34.97 -42.01
CA LEU A 451 -49.07 -34.44 -41.68
C LEU A 451 -48.91 -33.62 -40.38
N PRO A 452 -49.52 -32.43 -40.24
CA PRO A 452 -49.46 -31.69 -38.98
C PRO A 452 -49.94 -32.61 -37.86
N GLY A 453 -48.97 -33.06 -37.08
CA GLY A 453 -49.12 -34.09 -36.09
C GLY A 453 -48.21 -33.74 -34.92
N ASN A 454 -48.61 -34.18 -33.74
CA ASN A 454 -47.86 -33.88 -32.54
C ASN A 454 -47.05 -35.08 -32.08
N GLY A 455 -45.90 -34.82 -31.48
CA GLY A 455 -45.13 -35.82 -30.75
C GLY A 455 -44.94 -35.43 -29.27
N THR A 456 -44.14 -36.23 -28.58
CA THR A 456 -43.87 -36.07 -27.15
C THR A 456 -42.36 -35.85 -26.91
N LEU A 457 -42.02 -34.96 -25.98
CA LEU A 457 -40.65 -34.74 -25.50
C LEU A 457 -40.56 -35.11 -24.02
N THR A 458 -39.63 -35.98 -23.65
CA THR A 458 -39.24 -36.21 -22.26
C THR A 458 -37.85 -35.61 -22.02
N VAL A 459 -37.75 -34.65 -21.10
CA VAL A 459 -36.48 -34.00 -20.76
C VAL A 459 -36.12 -34.26 -19.30
N SER A 460 -34.87 -34.63 -19.05
CA SER A 460 -34.28 -34.72 -17.71
C SER A 460 -32.97 -33.92 -17.62
N SER A 461 -32.57 -33.55 -16.40
CA SER A 461 -31.25 -32.96 -16.16
C SER A 461 -30.63 -33.36 -14.83
N VAL A 462 -29.31 -33.25 -14.75
CA VAL A 462 -28.54 -33.38 -13.50
C VAL A 462 -27.80 -32.07 -13.24
N PRO A 463 -28.10 -31.35 -12.14
CA PRO A 463 -29.22 -31.57 -11.21
C PRO A 463 -30.61 -31.37 -11.85
N THR A 464 -31.65 -31.88 -11.19
CA THR A 464 -33.05 -31.72 -11.63
C THR A 464 -33.60 -30.32 -11.30
N LYS A 465 -34.84 -30.03 -11.73
CA LYS A 465 -35.58 -28.77 -11.61
C LYS A 465 -35.09 -27.59 -12.47
N ALA A 466 -34.38 -27.84 -13.56
CA ALA A 466 -34.07 -26.81 -14.55
C ALA A 466 -35.33 -26.40 -15.33
N LYS A 467 -35.54 -25.10 -15.54
CA LYS A 467 -36.67 -24.59 -16.34
C LYS A 467 -36.49 -24.95 -17.80
N ILE A 468 -37.57 -25.37 -18.44
CA ILE A 468 -37.56 -25.86 -19.83
C ILE A 468 -38.12 -24.78 -20.76
N TRP A 469 -37.33 -24.45 -21.78
CA TRP A 469 -37.69 -23.58 -22.90
C TRP A 469 -37.64 -24.40 -24.20
N ILE A 470 -38.63 -24.17 -25.07
CA ILE A 470 -38.66 -24.72 -26.42
C ILE A 470 -38.82 -23.54 -27.38
N ASP A 471 -37.91 -23.40 -28.33
CA ASP A 471 -37.90 -22.31 -29.34
C ASP A 471 -38.06 -20.92 -28.70
N GLU A 472 -37.26 -20.67 -27.66
CA GLU A 472 -37.27 -19.43 -26.88
C GLU A 472 -38.58 -19.13 -26.10
N VAL A 473 -39.53 -20.08 -26.08
CA VAL A 473 -40.77 -19.98 -25.30
C VAL A 473 -40.66 -20.81 -24.02
N ILE A 474 -40.95 -20.17 -22.87
CA ILE A 474 -40.97 -20.84 -21.58
C ILE A 474 -42.19 -21.78 -21.46
N THR A 475 -41.95 -23.04 -21.13
CA THR A 475 -43.03 -24.06 -21.05
C THR A 475 -43.78 -24.07 -19.72
N GLY A 476 -43.28 -23.34 -18.72
CA GLY A 476 -43.75 -23.39 -17.32
C GLY A 476 -43.37 -24.67 -16.57
N ARG A 477 -42.72 -25.65 -17.22
CA ARG A 477 -42.27 -26.91 -16.61
C ARG A 477 -40.79 -26.86 -16.22
N VAL A 478 -40.41 -27.79 -15.34
CA VAL A 478 -39.02 -28.02 -14.94
C VAL A 478 -38.66 -29.49 -15.11
N THR A 479 -37.38 -29.80 -15.37
CA THR A 479 -36.90 -31.18 -15.50
C THR A 479 -36.99 -31.96 -14.17
N PRO A 480 -37.22 -33.28 -14.17
CA PRO A 480 -37.66 -34.06 -15.32
C PRO A 480 -39.12 -33.75 -15.67
N ALA A 481 -39.43 -33.63 -16.96
CA ALA A 481 -40.80 -33.43 -17.42
C ALA A 481 -41.03 -34.08 -18.78
N THR A 482 -42.27 -34.52 -18.98
CA THR A 482 -42.79 -34.94 -20.28
C THR A 482 -43.75 -33.86 -20.81
N LEU A 483 -43.52 -33.40 -22.02
CA LEU A 483 -44.31 -32.42 -22.75
C LEU A 483 -44.92 -33.11 -23.98
N SER A 484 -46.24 -33.22 -24.01
CA SER A 484 -46.98 -33.75 -25.14
C SER A 484 -47.46 -32.61 -26.04
N SER A 485 -47.97 -32.95 -27.23
CA SER A 485 -48.56 -31.99 -28.16
C SER A 485 -47.57 -30.99 -28.78
N ILE A 486 -46.29 -31.34 -28.89
CA ILE A 486 -45.29 -30.53 -29.60
C ILE A 486 -45.39 -30.84 -31.09
N SER A 487 -45.43 -29.82 -31.95
CA SER A 487 -45.46 -29.99 -33.40
C SER A 487 -44.32 -30.89 -33.90
N SER A 488 -44.58 -31.75 -34.87
CA SER A 488 -43.50 -32.48 -35.55
C SER A 488 -42.59 -31.52 -36.31
N GLY A 489 -41.27 -31.68 -36.20
CA GLY A 489 -40.29 -30.81 -36.84
C GLY A 489 -39.07 -30.49 -35.97
N PRO A 490 -38.14 -29.67 -36.48
CA PRO A 490 -36.97 -29.22 -35.73
C PRO A 490 -37.35 -28.20 -34.66
N HIS A 491 -36.73 -28.32 -33.48
CA HIS A 491 -36.93 -27.48 -32.31
C HIS A 491 -35.60 -27.24 -31.58
N THR A 492 -35.54 -26.23 -30.74
CA THR A 492 -34.40 -25.96 -29.85
C THR A 492 -34.82 -26.06 -28.40
N LEU A 493 -34.15 -26.95 -27.65
CA LEU A 493 -34.29 -27.04 -26.20
C LEU A 493 -33.31 -26.08 -25.54
N LYS A 494 -33.79 -25.26 -24.61
CA LYS A 494 -32.95 -24.53 -23.66
C LYS A 494 -33.34 -24.85 -22.23
N LEU A 495 -32.37 -25.21 -21.40
CA LEU A 495 -32.53 -25.44 -19.97
C LEU A 495 -31.80 -24.36 -19.19
N THR A 496 -32.53 -23.71 -18.27
CA THR A 496 -31.97 -22.65 -17.41
C THR A 496 -32.11 -23.04 -15.94
N MET A 497 -31.03 -22.92 -15.18
CA MET A 497 -31.02 -23.15 -13.73
C MET A 497 -30.09 -22.14 -13.04
N SER A 498 -30.56 -21.55 -11.93
CA SER A 498 -29.78 -20.55 -11.20
C SER A 498 -28.42 -21.11 -10.76
N GLY A 499 -27.33 -20.40 -11.09
CA GLY A 499 -25.95 -20.80 -10.79
C GLY A 499 -25.33 -21.82 -11.77
N TYR A 500 -26.02 -22.15 -12.86
CA TYR A 500 -25.53 -23.04 -13.92
C TYR A 500 -25.50 -22.30 -15.26
N PHE A 501 -24.60 -22.71 -16.14
CA PHE A 501 -24.63 -22.26 -17.53
C PHE A 501 -25.89 -22.77 -18.24
N ASP A 502 -26.46 -21.94 -19.11
CA ASP A 502 -27.58 -22.34 -19.96
C ASP A 502 -27.16 -23.51 -20.84
N TYR A 503 -27.96 -24.57 -20.84
CA TYR A 503 -27.79 -25.71 -21.73
C TYR A 503 -28.70 -25.53 -22.94
N THR A 504 -28.15 -25.61 -24.16
CA THR A 504 -28.92 -25.49 -25.41
C THR A 504 -28.63 -26.69 -26.31
N GLN A 505 -29.68 -27.30 -26.86
CA GLN A 505 -29.55 -28.44 -27.77
C GLN A 505 -30.66 -28.42 -28.82
N PRO A 506 -30.34 -28.50 -30.13
CA PRO A 506 -31.35 -28.73 -31.16
C PRO A 506 -31.88 -30.17 -31.10
N PHE A 507 -33.16 -30.37 -31.38
CA PHE A 507 -33.81 -31.67 -31.46
C PHE A 507 -34.90 -31.70 -32.53
N THR A 508 -35.44 -32.88 -32.83
CA THR A 508 -36.53 -33.03 -33.80
C THR A 508 -37.63 -33.87 -33.19
N ILE A 509 -38.87 -33.39 -33.27
CA ILE A 509 -40.06 -34.17 -32.89
C ILE A 509 -40.57 -34.93 -34.09
N ILE A 510 -40.74 -36.23 -33.92
CA ILE A 510 -41.40 -37.12 -34.88
C ILE A 510 -42.81 -37.38 -34.38
N GLN A 511 -43.80 -37.34 -35.28
CA GLN A 511 -45.21 -37.57 -34.97
C GLN A 511 -45.40 -38.90 -34.22
N ASP A 512 -46.24 -38.89 -33.18
CA ASP A 512 -46.60 -40.05 -32.34
C ASP A 512 -45.41 -40.77 -31.68
N GLN A 513 -44.21 -40.18 -31.72
CA GLN A 513 -43.02 -40.69 -31.05
C GLN A 513 -42.65 -39.85 -29.82
N THR A 514 -41.88 -40.46 -28.93
CA THR A 514 -41.28 -39.78 -27.78
C THR A 514 -39.81 -39.54 -28.01
N THR A 515 -39.41 -38.27 -28.11
CA THR A 515 -38.01 -37.85 -28.08
C THR A 515 -37.57 -37.72 -26.63
N THR A 516 -36.39 -38.24 -26.28
CA THR A 516 -35.86 -38.17 -24.92
C THR A 516 -34.52 -37.43 -24.90
N ILE A 517 -34.39 -36.44 -24.01
CA ILE A 517 -33.16 -35.66 -23.83
C ILE A 517 -32.76 -35.67 -22.35
N SER A 518 -31.48 -35.93 -22.09
CA SER A 518 -30.90 -35.91 -20.75
C SER A 518 -29.67 -35.00 -20.74
N ALA A 519 -29.69 -33.96 -19.93
CA ALA A 519 -28.63 -32.95 -19.87
C ALA A 519 -27.87 -32.97 -18.54
N LYS A 520 -26.54 -32.78 -18.58
CA LYS A 520 -25.73 -32.50 -17.39
C LYS A 520 -25.41 -31.00 -17.36
N LEU A 521 -25.92 -30.29 -16.36
CA LEU A 521 -25.69 -28.85 -16.25
C LEU A 521 -24.34 -28.57 -15.59
N ILE A 522 -23.63 -27.57 -16.12
CA ILE A 522 -22.33 -27.15 -15.61
C ILE A 522 -22.54 -25.98 -14.64
N ARG A 523 -22.11 -26.15 -13.39
CA ARG A 523 -22.23 -25.12 -12.36
C ARG A 523 -21.16 -24.05 -12.58
N GLY A 524 -21.56 -22.79 -12.63
CA GLY A 524 -20.62 -21.67 -12.64
C GLY A 524 -20.02 -21.42 -11.25
N GLY A 525 -18.89 -20.74 -11.19
CA GLY A 525 -18.40 -20.13 -9.96
C GLY A 525 -19.05 -18.77 -9.72
N THR A 526 -19.07 -18.34 -8.47
CA THR A 526 -19.55 -17.00 -8.09
C THR A 526 -18.37 -16.10 -7.77
N LEU A 527 -18.28 -14.92 -8.39
CA LEU A 527 -17.36 -13.86 -8.02
C LEU A 527 -18.15 -12.73 -7.34
N SER A 528 -17.79 -12.37 -6.12
CA SER A 528 -18.28 -11.17 -5.45
C SER A 528 -17.19 -10.11 -5.43
N VAL A 529 -17.53 -8.88 -5.83
CA VAL A 529 -16.60 -7.77 -6.05
C VAL A 529 -17.06 -6.56 -5.26
N VAL A 530 -16.22 -6.07 -4.35
CA VAL A 530 -16.46 -4.87 -3.53
C VAL A 530 -15.26 -3.94 -3.66
N SER A 531 -15.45 -2.63 -3.49
CA SER A 531 -14.34 -1.67 -3.47
C SER A 531 -14.46 -0.55 -2.46
N LYS A 532 -13.33 0.09 -2.14
CA LYS A 532 -13.23 1.37 -1.43
C LYS A 532 -12.53 2.41 -2.31
N PRO A 533 -13.18 3.55 -2.62
CA PRO A 533 -14.62 3.79 -2.44
C PRO A 533 -15.47 2.83 -3.28
N ALA A 534 -16.75 2.63 -2.93
CA ALA A 534 -17.67 1.86 -3.77
C ALA A 534 -18.07 2.65 -5.03
N GLY A 535 -18.84 2.00 -5.91
CA GLY A 535 -19.21 2.52 -7.22
C GLY A 535 -18.04 2.62 -8.20
N ALA A 536 -17.03 1.74 -8.09
CA ALA A 536 -16.05 1.53 -9.15
C ALA A 536 -16.67 0.62 -10.23
N SER A 537 -16.47 0.93 -11.51
CA SER A 537 -16.90 0.05 -12.60
C SER A 537 -16.05 -1.21 -12.62
N ILE A 538 -16.67 -2.35 -12.88
CA ILE A 538 -16.04 -3.67 -12.82
C ILE A 538 -15.78 -4.16 -14.25
N ARG A 539 -14.52 -4.50 -14.55
CA ARG A 539 -14.12 -5.24 -15.75
C ARG A 539 -13.63 -6.62 -15.36
N ILE A 540 -14.01 -7.64 -16.13
CA ILE A 540 -13.51 -9.02 -15.98
C ILE A 540 -12.86 -9.44 -17.28
N ASP A 541 -11.60 -9.88 -17.22
CA ASP A 541 -10.76 -10.25 -18.36
C ASP A 541 -10.69 -9.16 -19.42
N GLY A 542 -10.57 -7.91 -18.95
CA GLY A 542 -10.56 -6.72 -19.81
C GLY A 542 -11.93 -6.29 -20.36
N SER A 543 -12.96 -7.12 -20.23
CA SER A 543 -14.32 -6.80 -20.70
C SER A 543 -15.10 -6.01 -19.66
N ASP A 544 -15.71 -4.89 -20.07
CA ASP A 544 -16.62 -4.12 -19.21
C ASP A 544 -17.90 -4.93 -18.94
N THR A 545 -18.22 -5.09 -17.66
CA THR A 545 -19.40 -5.83 -17.23
C THR A 545 -20.66 -4.98 -17.17
N GLY A 546 -20.52 -3.65 -17.28
CA GLY A 546 -21.60 -2.67 -17.05
C GLY A 546 -22.06 -2.60 -15.60
N LYS A 547 -21.41 -3.30 -14.67
CA LYS A 547 -21.72 -3.30 -13.25
C LYS A 547 -20.72 -2.46 -12.46
N PHE A 548 -21.19 -1.95 -11.32
CA PHE A 548 -20.38 -1.20 -10.38
C PHE A 548 -20.32 -1.94 -9.04
N THR A 549 -19.23 -1.77 -8.31
CA THR A 549 -19.07 -2.34 -6.96
C THR A 549 -20.03 -1.70 -5.96
N PRO A 550 -20.61 -2.46 -5.01
CA PRO A 550 -20.50 -3.91 -4.89
C PRO A 550 -21.31 -4.65 -5.98
N SER A 551 -20.80 -5.77 -6.47
CA SER A 551 -21.57 -6.64 -7.37
C SER A 551 -21.17 -8.10 -7.29
N SER A 552 -22.04 -8.97 -7.80
CA SER A 552 -21.81 -10.41 -7.86
C SER A 552 -22.08 -10.96 -9.27
N PHE A 553 -21.29 -11.96 -9.65
CA PHE A 553 -21.35 -12.69 -10.91
C PHE A 553 -21.47 -14.17 -10.59
N THR A 554 -22.64 -14.76 -10.80
CA THR A 554 -22.99 -16.10 -10.27
C THR A 554 -22.76 -17.25 -11.25
N THR A 555 -22.32 -16.95 -12.47
CA THR A 555 -22.10 -17.91 -13.57
C THR A 555 -20.80 -17.60 -14.31
N LEU A 556 -19.70 -17.47 -13.58
CA LEU A 556 -18.36 -17.36 -14.17
C LEU A 556 -17.77 -18.74 -14.44
N ALA A 557 -16.97 -18.84 -15.49
CA ALA A 557 -16.24 -20.06 -15.80
C ALA A 557 -15.25 -20.37 -14.67
N ALA A 558 -14.96 -21.67 -14.47
CA ALA A 558 -13.87 -22.02 -13.57
C ALA A 558 -12.54 -21.71 -14.27
N GLY A 559 -11.59 -21.14 -13.55
CA GLY A 559 -10.31 -20.72 -14.12
C GLY A 559 -9.80 -19.40 -13.56
N SER A 560 -8.72 -18.89 -14.14
CA SER A 560 -8.14 -17.61 -13.76
C SER A 560 -8.88 -16.48 -14.46
N HIS A 561 -9.28 -15.46 -13.68
CA HIS A 561 -9.95 -14.27 -14.17
C HIS A 561 -9.26 -13.02 -13.62
N THR A 562 -9.00 -12.03 -14.47
CA THR A 562 -8.47 -10.72 -14.04
C THR A 562 -9.62 -9.76 -13.81
N VAL A 563 -9.72 -9.22 -12.60
CA VAL A 563 -10.75 -8.24 -12.24
C VAL A 563 -10.11 -6.86 -12.10
N THR A 564 -10.61 -5.90 -12.85
CA THR A 564 -10.15 -4.50 -12.82
C THR A 564 -11.29 -3.60 -12.35
N LEU A 565 -11.00 -2.74 -11.39
CA LEU A 565 -11.91 -1.76 -10.81
C LEU A 565 -11.43 -0.37 -11.21
N VAL A 566 -12.33 0.39 -11.82
CA VAL A 566 -12.02 1.73 -12.35
C VAL A 566 -12.97 2.74 -11.72
N LYS A 567 -12.44 3.86 -11.25
CA LYS A 567 -13.26 4.96 -10.73
C LYS A 567 -12.59 6.30 -10.99
N THR A 568 -13.34 7.26 -11.54
CA THR A 568 -12.85 8.61 -11.80
C THR A 568 -12.25 9.25 -10.55
N GLY A 569 -11.04 9.80 -10.66
CA GLY A 569 -10.32 10.39 -9.54
C GLY A 569 -9.55 9.37 -8.69
N TYR A 570 -9.49 8.10 -9.11
CA TYR A 570 -8.74 7.05 -8.45
C TYR A 570 -7.89 6.27 -9.46
N ALA A 571 -6.80 5.67 -8.99
CA ALA A 571 -6.01 4.74 -9.76
C ALA A 571 -6.75 3.40 -9.88
N ASP A 572 -6.61 2.76 -11.03
CA ASP A 572 -7.23 1.46 -11.29
C ASP A 572 -6.67 0.41 -10.34
N TYR A 573 -7.55 -0.42 -9.78
CA TYR A 573 -7.17 -1.61 -9.02
C TYR A 573 -7.34 -2.83 -9.90
N SER A 574 -6.32 -3.69 -10.02
CA SER A 574 -6.43 -4.95 -10.76
C SER A 574 -5.95 -6.14 -9.92
N LYS A 575 -6.71 -7.25 -9.96
CA LYS A 575 -6.36 -8.49 -9.28
C LYS A 575 -6.79 -9.71 -10.09
N THR A 576 -5.87 -10.65 -10.28
CA THR A 576 -6.18 -11.97 -10.84
C THR A 576 -6.67 -12.89 -9.74
N VAL A 577 -7.79 -13.57 -9.97
CA VAL A 577 -8.41 -14.52 -9.05
C VAL A 577 -8.73 -15.83 -9.74
N THR A 578 -8.66 -16.93 -8.99
CA THR A 578 -9.11 -18.24 -9.46
C THR A 578 -10.56 -18.44 -9.04
N ILE A 579 -11.42 -18.69 -10.03
CA ILE A 579 -12.82 -19.04 -9.85
C ILE A 579 -12.93 -20.56 -9.86
N GLU A 580 -13.55 -21.11 -8.81
CA GLU A 580 -13.86 -22.54 -8.72
C GLU A 580 -15.35 -22.78 -8.90
N SER A 581 -15.71 -23.84 -9.62
CA SER A 581 -17.11 -24.19 -9.88
C SER A 581 -17.88 -24.37 -8.57
N GLY A 582 -19.01 -23.67 -8.45
CA GLY A 582 -19.88 -23.77 -7.28
C GLY A 582 -19.36 -23.14 -5.99
N ARG A 583 -18.17 -22.52 -5.99
CA ARG A 583 -17.65 -21.72 -4.88
C ARG A 583 -17.87 -20.23 -5.09
N ILE A 584 -17.81 -19.49 -3.99
CA ILE A 584 -17.79 -18.03 -4.00
C ILE A 584 -16.34 -17.58 -3.82
N THR A 585 -15.81 -16.90 -4.82
CA THR A 585 -14.55 -16.16 -4.76
C THR A 585 -14.89 -14.69 -4.50
N SER A 586 -14.25 -14.08 -3.51
CA SER A 586 -14.53 -12.70 -3.10
C SER A 586 -13.31 -11.82 -3.33
N ILE A 587 -13.52 -10.62 -3.86
CA ILE A 587 -12.51 -9.57 -3.94
C ILE A 587 -12.99 -8.28 -3.29
N TYR A 588 -12.07 -7.64 -2.58
CA TYR A 588 -12.22 -6.31 -2.02
C TYR A 588 -11.05 -5.46 -2.52
N GLY A 589 -11.31 -4.50 -3.41
CA GLY A 589 -10.28 -3.64 -3.99
C GLY A 589 -10.31 -2.24 -3.39
N VAL A 590 -9.18 -1.76 -2.89
CA VAL A 590 -9.03 -0.37 -2.45
C VAL A 590 -8.39 0.39 -3.61
N LEU A 591 -9.11 1.39 -4.14
CA LEU A 591 -8.60 2.23 -5.23
C LEU A 591 -7.90 3.44 -4.59
N PRO A 592 -6.60 3.68 -4.87
CA PRO A 592 -5.87 4.85 -4.39
C PRO A 592 -6.41 6.13 -5.03
N LEU A 593 -6.49 7.24 -4.30
CA LEU A 593 -6.82 8.54 -4.89
C LEU A 593 -5.74 8.98 -5.89
N THR A 594 -6.18 9.53 -7.03
CA THR A 594 -5.32 10.20 -8.02
C THR A 594 -5.68 11.68 -8.10
N GLY A 595 -4.75 12.49 -8.60
CA GLY A 595 -5.06 13.87 -9.02
C GLY A 595 -4.44 14.96 -8.17
N GLY A 596 -3.48 14.64 -7.31
CA GLY A 596 -2.61 15.67 -6.77
C GLY A 596 -1.50 16.05 -7.76
N SER A 597 -0.91 17.21 -7.57
CA SER A 597 0.16 17.73 -8.43
C SER A 597 1.31 18.28 -7.60
N ILE A 598 2.54 18.21 -8.13
CA ILE A 598 3.70 18.89 -7.54
C ILE A 598 4.19 19.96 -8.50
N ARG A 599 4.29 21.20 -8.03
CA ARG A 599 5.06 22.24 -8.72
C ARG A 599 6.50 22.23 -8.21
N VAL A 600 7.42 21.80 -9.05
CA VAL A 600 8.85 21.66 -8.74
C VAL A 600 9.63 22.82 -9.37
N SER A 601 10.48 23.48 -8.59
CA SER A 601 11.33 24.59 -9.06
C SER A 601 12.73 24.50 -8.44
N SER A 602 13.74 25.09 -9.10
CA SER A 602 15.10 25.14 -8.54
C SER A 602 15.86 26.40 -8.92
N ASN A 603 16.93 26.71 -8.19
CA ASN A 603 17.94 27.67 -8.55
C ASN A 603 19.34 27.03 -8.54
N PRO A 604 20.09 27.04 -9.66
CA PRO A 604 19.64 27.47 -10.98
C PRO A 604 18.49 26.60 -11.55
N TYR A 605 17.71 27.15 -12.47
CA TYR A 605 16.66 26.44 -13.22
C TYR A 605 17.26 25.40 -14.19
N GLY A 606 16.40 24.54 -14.74
CA GLY A 606 16.79 23.53 -15.73
C GLY A 606 17.49 22.32 -15.11
N ALA A 607 17.05 21.90 -13.92
CA ALA A 607 17.44 20.62 -13.33
C ALA A 607 16.45 19.54 -13.77
N ALA A 608 16.94 18.36 -14.16
CA ALA A 608 16.10 17.21 -14.48
C ALA A 608 15.30 16.78 -13.25
N ILE A 609 14.03 16.46 -13.44
CA ILE A 609 13.09 16.09 -12.37
C ILE A 609 12.90 14.58 -12.42
N LEU A 610 13.15 13.92 -11.30
CA LEU A 610 12.76 12.54 -11.08
C LEU A 610 11.70 12.50 -9.98
N ILE A 611 10.65 11.72 -10.18
CA ILE A 611 9.62 11.45 -9.17
C ILE A 611 9.67 9.96 -8.85
N ASP A 612 9.85 9.63 -7.57
CA ASP A 612 9.98 8.26 -7.06
C ASP A 612 11.07 7.45 -7.78
N GLY A 613 12.18 8.11 -8.09
CA GLY A 613 13.32 7.52 -8.78
C GLY A 613 13.19 7.40 -10.31
N VAL A 614 12.04 7.75 -10.87
CA VAL A 614 11.80 7.73 -12.32
C VAL A 614 12.03 9.11 -12.92
N ASP A 615 12.93 9.21 -13.91
CA ASP A 615 13.06 10.42 -14.73
C ASP A 615 11.82 10.60 -15.60
N ILE A 616 11.09 11.67 -15.34
CA ILE A 616 9.84 11.98 -16.04
C ILE A 616 10.06 12.80 -17.32
N GLY A 617 11.32 13.04 -17.70
CA GLY A 617 11.69 13.74 -18.93
C GLY A 617 11.44 15.25 -18.88
N TYR A 618 11.19 15.81 -17.70
CA TYR A 618 10.95 17.25 -17.51
C TYR A 618 12.07 17.91 -16.71
N GLN A 619 12.22 19.22 -16.89
CA GLN A 619 13.19 20.04 -16.15
C GLN A 619 12.49 21.17 -15.36
N THR A 620 13.12 21.65 -14.29
CA THR A 620 12.59 22.74 -13.45
C THR A 620 12.58 24.10 -14.18
N PRO A 621 11.57 24.97 -13.94
CA PRO A 621 10.37 24.72 -13.14
C PRO A 621 9.26 23.99 -13.92
N LYS A 622 8.56 23.04 -13.28
CA LYS A 622 7.46 22.27 -13.89
C LYS A 622 6.40 21.88 -12.86
N THR A 623 5.12 21.91 -13.26
CA THR A 623 4.05 21.22 -12.53
C THR A 623 3.85 19.82 -13.10
N VAL A 624 4.00 18.82 -12.24
CA VAL A 624 3.77 17.39 -12.51
C VAL A 624 2.39 17.04 -11.95
N SER A 625 1.46 16.63 -12.80
CA SER A 625 0.06 16.35 -12.43
C SER A 625 -0.28 14.86 -12.52
N GLY A 626 -1.37 14.45 -11.86
CA GLY A 626 -1.85 13.07 -11.92
C GLY A 626 -1.07 12.13 -11.00
N LEU A 627 -0.39 12.69 -10.00
CA LEU A 627 0.29 11.91 -8.99
C LEU A 627 -0.73 11.30 -8.03
N LEU A 628 -0.35 10.16 -7.45
CA LEU A 628 -1.09 9.54 -6.36
C LEU A 628 -1.10 10.49 -5.16
N VAL A 629 -2.12 10.39 -4.32
CA VAL A 629 -2.11 11.09 -3.04
C VAL A 629 -1.16 10.36 -2.10
N GLY A 630 -0.25 11.09 -1.45
CA GLY A 630 0.76 10.52 -0.59
C GLY A 630 2.14 11.16 -0.77
N SER A 631 3.15 10.57 -0.13
CA SER A 631 4.53 11.04 -0.21
C SER A 631 5.18 10.63 -1.52
N HIS A 632 5.73 11.60 -2.23
CA HIS A 632 6.54 11.39 -3.42
C HIS A 632 7.95 11.91 -3.20
N THR A 633 8.96 11.13 -3.60
CA THR A 633 10.36 11.57 -3.57
C THR A 633 10.65 12.37 -4.84
N VAL A 634 10.94 13.66 -4.67
CA VAL A 634 11.38 14.53 -5.76
C VAL A 634 12.90 14.61 -5.73
N VAL A 635 13.56 14.16 -6.80
CA VAL A 635 15.01 14.32 -6.99
C VAL A 635 15.25 15.29 -8.14
N LEU A 636 16.17 16.23 -7.91
CA LEU A 636 16.63 17.19 -8.90
C LEU A 636 18.10 16.95 -9.21
N LYS A 637 18.39 16.73 -10.49
CA LYS A 637 19.75 16.52 -10.98
C LYS A 637 20.15 17.61 -11.96
N LYS A 638 21.35 18.15 -11.80
CA LYS A 638 21.90 19.13 -12.73
C LYS A 638 23.42 19.01 -12.79
N ASP A 639 23.97 19.00 -14.00
CA ASP A 639 25.41 18.87 -14.21
C ASP A 639 26.22 19.90 -13.41
N GLY A 640 27.20 19.43 -12.65
CA GLY A 640 28.05 20.25 -11.79
C GLY A 640 27.46 20.60 -10.42
N TYR A 641 26.23 20.16 -10.12
CA TYR A 641 25.56 20.33 -8.83
C TYR A 641 25.38 18.98 -8.14
N GLN A 642 25.32 19.03 -6.81
CA GLN A 642 24.95 17.86 -6.02
C GLN A 642 23.50 17.49 -6.32
N ASP A 643 23.21 16.20 -6.33
CA ASP A 643 21.84 15.70 -6.39
C ASP A 643 21.07 16.25 -5.17
N TRP A 644 19.93 16.88 -5.43
CA TRP A 644 19.03 17.34 -4.39
C TRP A 644 17.84 16.41 -4.32
N SER A 645 17.41 16.04 -3.12
CA SER A 645 16.21 15.23 -2.92
C SER A 645 15.35 15.80 -1.81
N LYS A 646 14.02 15.66 -1.95
CA LYS A 646 13.06 15.99 -0.91
C LYS A 646 11.80 15.16 -1.08
N ILE A 647 11.26 14.68 0.04
CA ILE A 647 9.93 14.07 0.06
C ILE A 647 8.88 15.19 0.07
N VAL A 648 7.92 15.11 -0.84
CA VAL A 648 6.81 16.05 -0.99
C VAL A 648 5.51 15.30 -0.84
N PHE A 649 4.68 15.71 0.12
CA PHE A 649 3.34 15.15 0.29
C PHE A 649 2.37 15.75 -0.72
N VAL A 650 1.79 14.90 -1.56
CA VAL A 650 0.80 15.24 -2.57
C VAL A 650 -0.57 15.04 -1.98
N ASN A 651 -1.34 16.13 -1.90
CA ASN A 651 -2.72 16.08 -1.46
C ASN A 651 -3.67 15.93 -2.66
N ALA A 652 -4.83 15.31 -2.44
CA ALA A 652 -5.85 15.14 -3.46
C ALA A 652 -6.23 16.49 -4.09
N GLN A 653 -6.21 16.57 -5.43
CA GLN A 653 -6.66 17.73 -6.21
C GLN A 653 -5.94 19.07 -5.92
N MET A 654 -4.88 19.06 -5.11
CA MET A 654 -4.09 20.24 -4.79
C MET A 654 -2.74 20.23 -5.53
N ILE A 655 -2.16 21.42 -5.68
CA ILE A 655 -0.79 21.61 -6.18
C ILE A 655 0.12 21.88 -4.98
N THR A 656 0.91 20.89 -4.56
CA THR A 656 1.97 21.09 -3.56
C THR A 656 3.20 21.68 -4.24
N SER A 657 3.80 22.73 -3.68
CA SER A 657 5.01 23.34 -4.27
C SER A 657 6.28 22.91 -3.54
N THR A 658 7.35 22.67 -4.29
CA THR A 658 8.68 22.42 -3.74
C THR A 658 9.73 23.20 -4.51
N TYR A 659 10.75 23.67 -3.79
CA TYR A 659 11.80 24.54 -4.32
C TYR A 659 13.16 24.11 -3.77
N ALA A 660 14.17 24.04 -4.65
CA ALA A 660 15.54 23.69 -4.30
C ALA A 660 16.54 24.79 -4.66
N ASN A 661 17.43 25.14 -3.74
CA ASN A 661 18.67 25.84 -4.07
C ASN A 661 19.76 24.78 -4.26
N LEU A 662 20.18 24.54 -5.50
CA LEU A 662 21.14 23.49 -5.80
C LEU A 662 22.56 23.95 -5.41
N ILE A 663 23.24 23.08 -4.67
CA ILE A 663 24.60 23.34 -4.18
C ILE A 663 25.59 22.81 -5.22
N PRO A 664 26.58 23.60 -5.66
CA PRO A 664 27.66 23.09 -6.48
C PRO A 664 28.38 21.94 -5.77
N GLY A 665 28.54 20.80 -6.43
CA GLY A 665 29.30 19.70 -5.87
C GLY A 665 29.36 18.48 -6.78
N GLY A 666 30.59 18.06 -7.02
CA GLY A 666 31.02 16.95 -7.85
C GLY A 666 32.54 16.97 -7.90
N SER A 667 33.24 15.87 -8.19
CA SER A 667 34.72 15.83 -8.19
C SER A 667 35.39 16.75 -9.22
N ASN A 668 34.62 17.46 -10.04
CA ASN A 668 35.07 18.19 -11.21
C ASN A 668 34.60 19.66 -11.15
N GLY A 669 35.40 20.59 -11.70
CA GLY A 669 35.03 21.99 -11.95
C GLY A 669 34.93 22.29 -13.45
N SER A 670 34.86 23.57 -13.80
CA SER A 670 34.89 24.04 -15.20
C SER A 670 35.92 25.15 -15.37
N LEU A 671 36.49 25.25 -16.57
CA LEU A 671 37.50 26.24 -16.90
C LEU A 671 37.10 26.97 -18.19
N PHE A 672 36.87 28.28 -18.08
CA PHE A 672 36.73 29.15 -19.23
C PHE A 672 38.07 29.77 -19.58
N MET A 673 38.52 29.55 -20.82
CA MET A 673 39.80 30.01 -21.32
C MET A 673 39.58 30.98 -22.47
N TYR A 674 40.25 32.12 -22.41
CA TYR A 674 40.31 33.13 -23.47
C TYR A 674 41.78 33.43 -23.79
N SER A 675 42.10 33.73 -25.05
CA SER A 675 43.43 34.23 -25.43
C SER A 675 43.38 35.46 -26.33
N ASN A 676 44.46 36.24 -26.31
CA ASN A 676 44.70 37.33 -27.26
C ASN A 676 46.03 37.10 -28.01
N PRO A 677 46.01 36.92 -29.35
CA PRO A 677 44.82 36.80 -30.20
C PRO A 677 43.99 35.53 -29.90
N SER A 678 42.70 35.56 -30.23
CA SER A 678 41.76 34.44 -30.05
C SER A 678 42.00 33.33 -31.09
N GLY A 679 41.36 32.17 -30.92
CA GLY A 679 41.51 31.01 -31.80
C GLY A 679 42.84 30.29 -31.62
N ALA A 680 43.31 30.17 -30.38
CA ALA A 680 44.50 29.40 -30.02
C ALA A 680 44.07 28.01 -29.52
N ASN A 681 44.82 26.96 -29.87
CA ASN A 681 44.53 25.58 -29.45
C ASN A 681 44.71 25.43 -27.95
N ILE A 682 43.89 24.56 -27.34
CA ILE A 682 43.86 24.31 -25.90
C ILE A 682 44.30 22.87 -25.63
N ALA A 683 45.32 22.69 -24.79
CA ALA A 683 45.70 21.41 -24.21
C ALA A 683 45.68 21.48 -22.67
N ILE A 684 45.23 20.39 -22.03
CA ILE A 684 45.18 20.25 -20.56
C ILE A 684 45.98 19.02 -20.19
N ASP A 685 46.93 19.16 -19.25
CA ASP A 685 47.81 18.10 -18.76
C ASP A 685 48.52 17.33 -19.89
N GLY A 686 48.92 18.06 -20.94
CA GLY A 686 49.60 17.50 -22.11
C GLY A 686 48.66 16.90 -23.17
N VAL A 687 47.34 16.84 -22.92
CA VAL A 687 46.36 16.29 -23.86
C VAL A 687 45.69 17.41 -24.65
N ASN A 688 45.76 17.34 -25.98
CA ASN A 688 45.05 18.27 -26.86
C ASN A 688 43.54 18.03 -26.75
N THR A 689 42.79 19.09 -26.43
CA THR A 689 41.33 19.01 -26.25
C THR A 689 40.55 19.07 -27.56
N GLY A 690 41.20 19.39 -28.69
CA GLY A 690 40.55 19.62 -29.98
C GLY A 690 39.76 20.94 -30.04
N HIS A 691 39.84 21.78 -29.01
CA HIS A 691 39.15 23.06 -28.93
C HIS A 691 40.11 24.25 -29.02
N VAL A 692 39.57 25.41 -29.43
CA VAL A 692 40.29 26.69 -29.51
C VAL A 692 39.65 27.76 -28.62
N THR A 693 40.43 28.73 -28.15
CA THR A 693 39.93 29.87 -27.35
C THR A 693 39.06 30.84 -28.18
N PRO A 694 38.03 31.48 -27.59
CA PRO A 694 37.54 31.27 -26.23
C PRO A 694 36.64 30.04 -26.09
N LYS A 695 36.83 29.26 -25.02
CA LYS A 695 36.05 28.04 -24.76
C LYS A 695 35.85 27.81 -23.26
N THR A 696 34.64 27.41 -22.87
CA THR A 696 34.40 26.79 -21.55
C THR A 696 34.49 25.28 -21.72
N LEU A 697 35.36 24.63 -20.96
CA LEU A 697 35.40 23.18 -20.81
C LEU A 697 34.78 22.81 -19.46
N THR A 698 33.83 21.87 -19.48
CA THR A 698 33.12 21.37 -18.30
C THR A 698 33.68 20.02 -17.86
N SER A 699 33.44 19.65 -16.60
CA SER A 699 33.82 18.34 -16.05
C SER A 699 35.33 18.09 -15.98
N ILE A 700 36.14 19.14 -15.77
CA ILE A 700 37.58 18.99 -15.51
C ILE A 700 37.74 18.52 -14.06
N PRO A 701 38.51 17.47 -13.76
CA PRO A 701 38.77 17.05 -12.38
C PRO A 701 39.18 18.21 -11.47
N ALA A 702 38.83 18.15 -10.19
CA ALA A 702 39.30 19.13 -9.22
C ALA A 702 40.78 18.85 -8.91
N GLY A 703 41.62 19.87 -9.03
CA GLY A 703 43.06 19.71 -8.92
C GLY A 703 43.85 20.83 -9.59
N GLN A 704 45.16 20.68 -9.59
CA GLN A 704 46.06 21.52 -10.38
C GLN A 704 46.13 20.96 -11.79
N HIS A 705 45.85 21.78 -12.79
CA HIS A 705 45.91 21.39 -14.20
C HIS A 705 46.89 22.29 -14.94
N ALA A 706 47.79 21.70 -15.72
CA ALA A 706 48.70 22.42 -16.60
C ALA A 706 47.96 22.76 -17.91
N ILE A 707 47.77 24.05 -18.18
CA ILE A 707 47.08 24.53 -19.38
C ILE A 707 48.11 25.05 -20.35
N LEU A 708 48.13 24.48 -21.56
CA LEU A 708 48.95 24.91 -22.68
C LEU A 708 48.07 25.51 -23.77
N ILE A 709 48.34 26.77 -24.12
CA ILE A 709 47.69 27.50 -25.20
C ILE A 709 48.71 27.74 -26.32
N THR A 710 48.42 27.22 -27.52
CA THR A 710 49.33 27.33 -28.68
C THR A 710 48.64 27.98 -29.88
N LYS A 711 49.39 28.79 -30.63
CA LYS A 711 48.91 29.39 -31.87
C LYS A 711 50.07 29.60 -32.84
N THR A 712 49.91 29.19 -34.09
CA THR A 712 50.92 29.37 -35.15
C THR A 712 51.37 30.83 -35.24
N GLY A 713 52.68 31.07 -35.24
CA GLY A 713 53.28 32.40 -35.27
C GLY A 713 53.47 33.07 -33.88
N TYR A 714 53.04 32.41 -32.81
CA TYR A 714 53.17 32.89 -31.43
C TYR A 714 53.99 31.92 -30.57
N ASN A 715 54.57 32.42 -29.49
CA ASN A 715 55.19 31.58 -28.48
C ASN A 715 54.11 30.82 -27.70
N ASP A 716 54.42 29.59 -27.31
CA ASP A 716 53.56 28.76 -26.47
C ASP A 716 53.36 29.43 -25.11
N TRP A 717 52.12 29.43 -24.63
CA TRP A 717 51.76 30.00 -23.34
C TRP A 717 51.29 28.90 -22.40
N MET A 718 51.88 28.81 -21.22
CA MET A 718 51.60 27.74 -20.26
C MET A 718 51.36 28.31 -18.86
N GLN A 719 50.32 27.80 -18.19
CA GLN A 719 50.03 28.14 -16.80
C GLN A 719 49.35 26.97 -16.08
N THR A 720 49.72 26.73 -14.83
CA THR A 720 48.99 25.81 -13.95
C THR A 720 47.79 26.53 -13.32
N VAL A 721 46.60 25.95 -13.43
CA VAL A 721 45.36 26.49 -12.87
C VAL A 721 44.79 25.50 -11.86
N SER A 722 44.42 26.00 -10.68
CA SER A 722 43.63 25.23 -9.73
C SER A 722 42.16 25.25 -10.16
N VAL A 723 41.68 24.09 -10.59
CA VAL A 723 40.26 23.85 -10.83
C VAL A 723 39.67 23.35 -9.52
N ARG A 724 38.71 24.10 -8.98
CA ARG A 724 37.99 23.69 -7.78
C ARG A 724 36.69 23.00 -8.15
N SER A 725 36.39 21.93 -7.42
CA SER A 725 35.13 21.19 -7.48
C SER A 725 33.94 22.17 -7.53
N GLY A 726 33.07 22.00 -8.53
CA GLY A 726 31.85 22.80 -8.69
C GLY A 726 32.04 24.27 -9.04
N MET A 727 33.27 24.78 -9.20
CA MET A 727 33.53 26.18 -9.57
C MET A 727 33.86 26.34 -11.05
N LYS A 728 33.53 27.51 -11.59
CA LYS A 728 34.03 27.99 -12.88
C LYS A 728 35.23 28.90 -12.66
N SER A 729 36.41 28.43 -13.06
CA SER A 729 37.62 29.23 -13.12
C SER A 729 37.73 29.94 -14.47
N ASN A 730 38.29 31.15 -14.49
CA ASN A 730 38.57 31.90 -15.72
C ASN A 730 40.07 32.04 -15.92
N LEU A 731 40.54 31.81 -17.14
CA LEU A 731 41.94 31.91 -17.53
C LEU A 731 42.10 32.81 -18.76
N TYR A 732 43.05 33.74 -18.70
CA TYR A 732 43.34 34.67 -19.77
C TYR A 732 44.80 34.56 -20.21
N ALA A 733 45.03 34.17 -21.46
CA ALA A 733 46.35 34.01 -22.07
C ALA A 733 46.67 35.15 -23.05
N ARG A 734 47.79 35.87 -22.83
CA ARG A 734 48.28 36.87 -23.79
C ARG A 734 49.49 36.31 -24.54
N LEU A 735 49.32 36.01 -25.82
CA LEU A 735 50.36 35.37 -26.63
C LEU A 735 51.28 36.44 -27.25
N SER A 736 52.59 36.22 -27.19
CA SER A 736 53.61 37.06 -27.84
C SER A 736 54.02 36.46 -29.19
N SER A 737 54.24 37.29 -30.21
CA SER A 737 54.70 36.82 -31.52
C SER A 737 56.10 36.22 -31.44
N ARG A 738 56.35 35.18 -32.23
CA ARG A 738 57.67 34.56 -32.33
C ARG A 738 58.52 35.40 -33.28
N SER A 739 59.64 35.95 -32.82
CA SER A 739 60.56 36.72 -33.67
C SER A 739 61.17 35.80 -34.73
N VAL A 740 61.01 36.16 -36.00
CA VAL A 740 61.71 35.49 -37.10
C VAL A 740 63.15 36.00 -37.09
N VAL A 741 64.10 35.17 -36.65
CA VAL A 741 65.51 35.43 -36.92
C VAL A 741 65.76 35.03 -38.36
N THR A 742 65.82 36.01 -39.27
CA THR A 742 66.35 35.81 -40.61
C THR A 742 67.89 35.73 -40.50
N GLU A 743 68.45 34.53 -40.65
CA GLU A 743 69.86 34.39 -41.02
C GLU A 743 70.05 34.97 -42.42
N THR A 744 70.69 36.14 -42.51
CA THR A 744 71.22 36.66 -43.76
C THR A 744 72.56 36.01 -44.06
N GLY A 745 72.60 35.12 -45.04
CA GLY A 745 73.84 34.64 -45.66
C GLY A 745 74.32 35.58 -46.78
N ALA A 746 75.52 36.16 -46.55
CA ALA A 746 76.59 36.57 -47.47
C ALA A 746 76.36 37.50 -48.68
N SER A 747 77.25 38.51 -48.82
CA SER A 747 77.99 38.78 -50.08
C SER A 747 79.24 39.66 -49.89
N ALA A 748 80.35 39.20 -50.50
CA ALA A 748 81.69 39.81 -50.72
C ALA A 748 82.70 39.77 -49.57
#